data_AF-A0A433PUK4-F1
#
_entry.id   AF-A0A433PUK4-F1
#
_cell.length_a   1.000
_cell.length_b   1.000
_cell.length_c   1.000
_cell.angle_alpha   90.00
_cell.angle_beta   90.00
_cell.angle_gamma   90.00
#
_symmetry.space_group_name_H-M   'P 1'
#
loop_
_entity.id
_entity.type
_entity.pdbx_description
1 polymer ?
#
loop_
_entity_poly.entity_id
_entity_poly.type
_entity_poly.pdbx_seq_one_letter_code
_entity_poly.pdbx_strand_id
1 'polypeptide(L)'
;MCEFLILCARTHDTWTVCLLRSCRLRDTPELLAFLRKIEHEDLKNWINAVDDLADDSSAQEAPLVTSAEEVKRELLPILLLQNPNTVRLLTALNDLAKNKPQIASKLLLCNQNLLSLQQIHLNISNRGEATKERIRNAVSGEYVFERTKDSDACSVTLRYTDKSDTLVTYVLADLVDLRGRGLLLVDPTNKFGHAFSSEASSEDKAVMNHVKEFVNQVDLVGEIMSLGATLIRLGHFSYQVFIAPVRSPAEMKELRAKFADDLAAWEVALERKRSQSYYLTYFMGRHLTVIRDFFSGLSDDTVATEQKCAALFRYYDKHSSSSVHDMVSEVNSDMASEVNSDDNSDDIEEGLTLDRISVLLENVLGPLPANPEPIPKNFRGTVMSDVVVERKLFVAVCKNENLIPNIILSLYATHGRVPQPSEVLVCRPTTTEEELNLLLKRCFWESKMPPARAAAPNRQLFCIAAVEMLPFETQSFLVKQIRELQARYAAIPYLLSLVCVRRADGPHHFLQDFAEFVCFTDGLGAVAMNKLVRSITNDLVQVLTSDISGQGKTHYIKNFAAEAGIRRRTLLICDAIDRAEIIRQLHVPPLNPQEELLHIIVGNVANASELNMLLFELLVFRVIFDGSEVAFLPSELHVFIELESIVGMAGARRSATAQVRTGGDGNHALDVLPFVAHFHNQHLFFDIEALTTSDIDFTGPIQVVARYLLALRDHTLDHEDVDLAAVPISEIECRGLVHEYFLADRIVMSPSMRVLDTFVRVLADQLSHLSQSPFLSVNGLSLTGTNITNTRTILVNALIEVSHDFALRSIATGGGAAESTDYVEYMNTMTKWTDSNHLLVFFQSQNEGCICTLYRDPSHVKPAIRQLLMSQFIPDASATHPSLFSNEQARAFAIPEFSKMPAGELLKILETIARTSHAERTYSPYALSTDNLLKMALILLRTRARVPVVLCGEAARRQHLVYFYGFCTVKKFSFNLIMLLFLAGCGKVSRD
;
A
#
# COMPACT_ATOMS: atom_id res chain seq x y z
N MET A 1 22.70 60.07 14.88
CA MET A 1 21.29 59.78 14.54
C MET A 1 20.31 60.70 15.28
N CYS A 2 20.46 60.92 16.59
CA CYS A 2 19.59 61.84 17.35
C CYS A 2 19.65 63.32 16.91
N GLU A 3 20.82 63.88 16.63
CA GLU A 3 20.94 65.25 16.08
C GLU A 3 20.35 65.39 14.66
N PHE A 4 20.28 64.26 13.95
CA PHE A 4 19.78 64.18 12.58
C PHE A 4 18.24 64.12 12.49
N LEU A 5 17.61 63.50 13.50
CA LEU A 5 16.16 63.49 13.70
C LEU A 5 15.61 64.89 14.01
N ILE A 6 16.42 65.73 14.68
CA ILE A 6 16.08 67.13 14.96
C ILE A 6 16.15 67.98 13.67
N LEU A 7 17.06 67.66 12.75
CA LEU A 7 17.17 68.34 11.45
C LEU A 7 16.00 68.01 10.51
N CYS A 8 15.57 66.75 10.43
CA CYS A 8 14.44 66.32 9.59
C CYS A 8 13.08 66.85 10.07
N ALA A 9 12.93 67.13 11.37
CA ALA A 9 11.70 67.75 11.89
C ALA A 9 11.52 69.21 11.43
N ARG A 10 12.59 69.89 10.99
CA ARG A 10 12.56 71.28 10.56
C ARG A 10 12.30 71.48 9.06
N THR A 11 12.43 70.45 8.22
CA THR A 11 12.35 70.60 6.75
C THR A 11 10.97 70.33 6.15
N HIS A 12 9.93 70.07 6.95
CA HIS A 12 8.54 69.86 6.49
C HIS A 12 8.40 68.85 5.32
N ASP A 13 9.32 67.91 5.22
CA ASP A 13 9.23 66.83 4.24
C ASP A 13 8.44 65.68 4.87
N THR A 14 7.11 65.77 4.76
CA THR A 14 6.13 64.84 5.34
C THR A 14 6.34 63.40 4.90
N TRP A 15 6.92 63.19 3.71
CA TRP A 15 7.25 61.86 3.20
C TRP A 15 8.37 61.19 3.99
N THR A 16 9.44 61.91 4.29
CA THR A 16 10.59 61.36 5.03
C THR A 16 10.24 61.03 6.50
N VAL A 17 9.36 61.84 7.11
CA VAL A 17 8.84 61.60 8.47
C VAL A 17 7.85 60.43 8.51
N CYS A 18 6.99 60.27 7.49
CA CYS A 18 6.14 59.10 7.34
C CYS A 18 6.94 57.81 7.07
N LEU A 19 8.02 57.90 6.29
CA LEU A 19 8.88 56.76 5.95
C LEU A 19 9.64 56.25 7.19
N LEU A 20 10.21 57.15 7.98
CA LEU A 20 10.87 56.83 9.26
C LEU A 20 9.88 56.33 10.33
N ARG A 21 8.63 56.83 10.33
CA ARG A 21 7.53 56.28 11.16
C ARG A 21 7.10 54.89 10.68
N SER A 22 7.08 54.64 9.38
CA SER A 22 6.68 53.35 8.82
C SER A 22 7.72 52.25 9.06
N CYS A 23 9.02 52.58 9.08
CA CYS A 23 10.08 51.60 9.37
C CYS A 23 10.38 51.44 10.87
N ARG A 24 9.80 52.27 11.77
CA ARG A 24 9.97 52.26 13.24
C ARG A 24 11.41 52.08 13.78
N LEU A 25 12.43 52.39 12.99
CA LEU A 25 13.86 52.19 13.32
C LEU A 25 14.31 52.92 14.60
N ARG A 26 13.59 53.99 14.99
CA ARG A 26 13.82 54.72 16.24
C ARG A 26 13.51 53.89 17.50
N ASP A 27 12.57 52.95 17.39
CA ASP A 27 12.03 52.17 18.49
C ASP A 27 12.70 50.78 18.62
N THR A 28 13.72 50.50 17.80
CA THR A 28 14.40 49.19 17.73
C THR A 28 15.94 49.28 17.91
N PRO A 29 16.50 50.11 18.82
CA PRO A 29 17.95 50.30 18.93
C PRO A 29 18.69 49.01 19.32
N GLU A 30 18.07 48.17 20.16
CA GLU A 30 18.65 46.90 20.63
C GLU A 30 18.66 45.85 19.52
N LEU A 31 17.60 45.76 18.71
CA LEU A 31 17.57 44.89 17.53
C LEU A 31 18.63 45.32 16.50
N LEU A 32 18.80 46.62 16.25
CA LEU A 32 19.82 47.12 15.32
C LEU A 32 21.24 46.84 15.82
N ALA A 33 21.47 46.92 17.13
CA ALA A 33 22.73 46.52 17.75
C ALA A 33 22.97 45.02 17.62
N PHE A 34 21.93 44.20 17.81
CA PHE A 34 22.00 42.75 17.62
C PHE A 34 22.27 42.35 16.16
N LEU A 35 21.61 42.98 15.18
CA LEU A 35 21.85 42.74 13.75
C LEU A 35 23.29 43.07 13.33
N ARG A 36 23.90 44.09 13.93
CA ARG A 36 25.33 44.40 13.77
C ARG A 36 26.23 43.36 14.45
N LYS A 37 25.85 42.89 15.64
CA LYS A 37 26.59 41.84 16.35
C LYS A 37 26.71 40.56 15.52
N ILE A 38 25.65 40.19 14.82
CA ILE A 38 25.60 38.98 13.99
C ILE A 38 25.94 39.25 12.52
N GLU A 39 26.56 40.38 12.18
CA GLU A 39 26.81 40.84 10.79
C GLU A 39 27.33 39.72 9.86
N HIS A 40 28.34 38.98 10.32
CA HIS A 40 29.03 37.96 9.53
C HIS A 40 28.41 36.55 9.62
N GLU A 41 27.34 36.36 10.39
CA GLU A 41 26.72 35.04 10.59
C GLU A 41 25.71 34.71 9.47
N ASP A 42 25.68 33.48 8.96
CA ASP A 42 24.68 33.06 7.99
C ASP A 42 23.43 32.51 8.69
N LEU A 43 22.36 33.31 8.73
CA LEU A 43 21.10 32.97 9.41
C LEU A 43 20.33 31.85 8.70
N LYS A 44 20.70 31.45 7.47
CA LYS A 44 20.13 30.24 6.86
C LYS A 44 20.47 28.98 7.63
N ASN A 45 21.65 28.94 8.27
CA ASN A 45 22.05 27.82 9.12
C ASN A 45 21.23 27.75 10.42
N TRP A 46 20.60 28.87 10.83
CA TRP A 46 19.76 28.89 12.02
C TRP A 46 18.39 28.28 11.78
N ILE A 47 17.84 28.44 10.56
CA ILE A 47 16.56 27.83 10.18
C ILE A 47 16.67 26.31 10.33
N ASN A 48 17.74 25.71 9.80
CA ASN A 48 18.01 24.28 9.95
C ASN A 48 18.27 23.86 11.42
N ALA A 49 18.90 24.72 12.22
CA ALA A 49 19.20 24.42 13.63
C ALA A 49 17.98 24.52 14.55
N VAL A 50 16.99 25.35 14.19
CA VAL A 50 15.71 25.47 14.91
C VAL A 50 14.80 24.29 14.59
N ASP A 51 14.84 23.77 13.35
CA ASP A 51 14.15 22.52 12.99
C ASP A 51 14.72 21.29 13.75
N ASP A 52 16.03 21.26 14.03
CA ASP A 52 16.71 20.18 14.78
C ASP A 52 16.47 20.18 16.31
N LEU A 53 15.99 21.30 16.88
CA LEU A 53 15.76 21.47 18.32
C LEU A 53 14.28 21.26 18.72
N ALA A 54 13.43 20.92 17.75
CA ALA A 54 12.00 20.95 17.93
C ALA A 54 11.44 19.70 18.61
N ASP A 55 11.35 19.73 19.95
CA ASP A 55 10.24 19.06 20.64
C ASP A 55 8.94 19.85 20.35
N ASP A 56 7.79 19.15 20.36
CA ASP A 56 6.42 19.55 19.93
C ASP A 56 5.88 20.94 20.38
N SER A 57 6.62 21.72 21.17
CA SER A 57 6.27 23.05 21.64
C SER A 57 6.83 24.24 20.82
N SER A 58 7.66 23.99 19.80
CA SER A 58 8.53 25.02 19.17
C SER A 58 8.19 25.44 17.72
N ALA A 59 7.00 25.10 17.21
CA ALA A 59 6.56 25.46 15.85
C ALA A 59 6.48 26.98 15.53
N GLN A 60 6.70 27.85 16.53
CA GLN A 60 6.67 29.31 16.38
C GLN A 60 8.03 29.95 16.03
N GLU A 61 9.15 29.22 16.14
CA GLU A 61 10.50 29.81 16.06
C GLU A 61 11.07 29.89 14.63
N ALA A 62 10.75 28.94 13.74
CA ALA A 62 11.26 28.93 12.36
C ALA A 62 10.78 30.13 11.50
N PRO A 63 9.49 30.56 11.57
CA PRO A 63 9.02 31.77 10.89
C PRO A 63 9.68 33.05 11.41
N LEU A 64 10.06 33.07 12.69
CA LEU A 64 10.72 34.20 13.33
C LEU A 64 12.18 34.35 12.84
N VAL A 65 12.92 33.25 12.76
CA VAL A 65 14.31 33.24 12.21
C VAL A 65 14.32 33.60 10.73
N THR A 66 13.36 33.10 9.96
CA THR A 66 13.19 33.47 8.53
C THR A 66 12.94 34.97 8.38
N SER A 67 12.07 35.53 9.24
CA SER A 67 11.81 36.98 9.24
C SER A 67 13.07 37.78 9.63
N ALA A 68 13.89 37.27 10.55
CA ALA A 68 15.15 37.91 10.95
C ALA A 68 16.23 37.87 9.84
N GLU A 69 16.33 36.77 9.07
CA GLU A 69 17.21 36.67 7.89
C GLU A 69 16.88 37.75 6.86
N GLU A 70 15.60 37.90 6.55
CA GLU A 70 15.16 38.90 5.59
C GLU A 70 15.41 40.32 6.12
N VAL A 71 15.07 40.61 7.37
CA VAL A 71 15.33 41.92 8.00
C VAL A 71 16.83 42.25 7.98
N LYS A 72 17.69 41.29 8.31
CA LYS A 72 19.14 41.44 8.26
C LYS A 72 19.62 41.71 6.83
N ARG A 73 19.24 40.89 5.87
CA ARG A 73 19.69 40.98 4.46
C ARG A 73 19.42 42.37 3.87
N GLU A 74 18.26 42.94 4.17
CA GLU A 74 17.85 44.22 3.59
C GLU A 74 18.39 45.45 4.37
N LEU A 75 18.53 45.38 5.70
CA LEU A 75 18.96 46.53 6.51
C LEU A 75 20.47 46.60 6.77
N LEU A 76 21.16 45.46 6.83
CA LEU A 76 22.58 45.41 7.13
C LEU A 76 23.44 46.24 6.14
N PRO A 77 23.20 46.21 4.81
CA PRO A 77 23.94 47.06 3.87
C PRO A 77 23.78 48.56 4.13
N ILE A 78 22.62 48.97 4.65
CA ILE A 78 22.33 50.36 5.03
C ILE A 78 23.04 50.71 6.35
N LEU A 79 23.07 49.78 7.31
CA LEU A 79 23.71 49.93 8.62
C LEU A 79 25.25 50.03 8.55
N LEU A 80 25.85 49.47 7.49
CA LEU A 80 27.29 49.40 7.25
C LEU A 80 27.82 50.48 6.29
N LEU A 81 26.97 51.39 5.81
CA LEU A 81 27.41 52.52 5.00
C LEU A 81 28.48 53.31 5.77
N GLN A 82 29.68 53.42 5.20
CA GLN A 82 30.75 54.24 5.76
C GLN A 82 30.53 55.71 5.42
N ASN A 83 30.42 56.56 6.44
CA ASN A 83 30.22 58.01 6.33
C ASN A 83 29.19 58.45 5.28
N PRO A 84 27.94 57.93 5.30
CA PRO A 84 26.92 58.30 4.33
C PRO A 84 26.50 59.76 4.56
N ASN A 85 26.46 60.54 3.49
CA ASN A 85 25.79 61.84 3.54
C ASN A 85 24.26 61.64 3.67
N THR A 86 23.57 62.69 4.12
CA THR A 86 22.13 62.64 4.40
C THR A 86 21.28 62.14 3.25
N VAL A 87 21.59 62.63 2.06
CA VAL A 87 20.84 62.32 0.84
C VAL A 87 20.98 60.84 0.49
N ARG A 88 22.18 60.27 0.61
CA ARG A 88 22.46 58.87 0.29
C ARG A 88 21.77 57.90 1.26
N LEU A 89 21.76 58.22 2.56
CA LEU A 89 21.04 57.42 3.56
C LEU A 89 19.52 57.45 3.33
N LEU A 90 18.96 58.63 3.07
CA LEU A 90 17.53 58.80 2.80
C LEU A 90 17.10 58.11 1.52
N THR A 91 17.92 58.15 0.47
CA THR A 91 17.65 57.47 -0.80
C THR A 91 17.59 55.95 -0.58
N ALA A 92 18.58 55.37 0.10
CA ALA A 92 18.62 53.93 0.38
C ALA A 92 17.44 53.45 1.25
N LEU A 93 17.02 54.24 2.25
CA LEU A 93 15.85 53.94 3.07
C LEU A 93 14.53 54.06 2.27
N ASN A 94 14.44 55.05 1.37
CA ASN A 94 13.27 55.26 0.50
C ASN A 94 13.09 54.11 -0.52
N ASP A 95 14.20 53.65 -1.10
CA ASP A 95 14.18 52.53 -2.04
C ASP A 95 13.77 51.22 -1.33
N LEU A 96 14.24 51.00 -0.10
CA LEU A 96 13.84 49.85 0.71
C LEU A 96 12.33 49.87 1.01
N ALA A 97 11.80 51.01 1.44
CA ALA A 97 10.40 51.17 1.81
C ALA A 97 9.45 51.02 0.60
N LYS A 98 9.85 51.48 -0.59
CA LYS A 98 9.05 51.35 -1.82
C LYS A 98 9.04 49.93 -2.37
N ASN A 99 10.18 49.25 -2.38
CA ASN A 99 10.32 47.96 -3.05
C ASN A 99 9.90 46.77 -2.16
N LYS A 100 9.92 46.91 -0.83
CA LYS A 100 9.63 45.81 0.11
C LYS A 100 8.76 46.28 1.28
N PRO A 101 7.45 46.51 1.08
CA PRO A 101 6.56 47.04 2.12
C PRO A 101 6.39 46.11 3.34
N GLN A 102 6.64 44.80 3.19
CA GLN A 102 6.54 43.82 4.28
C GLN A 102 7.72 43.85 5.28
N ILE A 103 8.79 44.61 4.99
CA ILE A 103 9.96 44.68 5.87
C ILE A 103 9.63 45.33 7.21
N ALA A 104 8.69 46.28 7.23
CA ALA A 104 8.27 46.98 8.44
C ALA A 104 7.55 46.07 9.45
N SER A 105 6.65 45.20 8.96
CA SER A 105 5.96 44.22 9.82
C SER A 105 6.91 43.14 10.34
N LYS A 106 7.86 42.68 9.50
CA LYS A 106 8.88 41.71 9.92
C LYS A 106 9.86 42.30 10.93
N LEU A 107 10.26 43.56 10.76
CA LEU A 107 11.12 44.27 11.70
C LEU A 107 10.44 44.44 13.07
N LEU A 108 9.13 44.75 13.09
CA LEU A 108 8.37 44.81 14.33
C LEU A 108 8.29 43.44 15.02
N LEU A 109 8.04 42.38 14.26
CA LEU A 109 8.00 41.00 14.76
C LEU A 109 9.34 40.58 15.37
N CYS A 110 10.46 40.86 14.70
CA CYS A 110 11.80 40.58 15.21
C CYS A 110 12.11 41.39 16.47
N ASN A 111 11.64 42.64 16.55
CA ASN A 111 11.89 43.48 17.72
C ASN A 111 11.08 43.02 18.94
N GLN A 112 9.81 42.62 18.74
CA GLN A 112 8.97 42.09 19.81
C GLN A 112 9.49 40.77 20.39
N ASN A 113 10.17 39.96 19.57
CA ASN A 113 10.73 38.68 19.96
C ASN A 113 12.27 38.69 20.00
N LEU A 114 12.87 39.85 20.30
CA LEU A 114 14.33 40.01 20.30
C LEU A 114 15.01 39.08 21.32
N LEU A 115 14.41 38.89 22.51
CA LEU A 115 14.95 37.98 23.53
C LEU A 115 14.99 36.53 23.04
N SER A 116 13.94 36.07 22.35
CA SER A 116 13.90 34.74 21.74
C SER A 116 14.95 34.60 20.65
N LEU A 117 15.12 35.60 19.77
CA LEU A 117 16.19 35.60 18.76
C LEU A 117 17.60 35.59 19.38
N GLN A 118 17.79 36.27 20.52
CA GLN A 118 19.04 36.25 21.28
C GLN A 118 19.27 34.91 21.97
N GLN A 119 18.22 34.25 22.48
CA GLN A 119 18.31 32.91 23.04
C GLN A 119 18.61 31.86 21.96
N ILE A 120 17.98 31.97 20.79
CA ILE A 120 18.28 31.14 19.62
C ILE A 120 19.74 31.35 19.18
N HIS A 121 20.21 32.61 19.09
CA HIS A 121 21.62 32.93 18.84
C HIS A 121 22.54 32.25 19.86
N LEU A 122 22.23 32.35 21.15
CA LEU A 122 23.01 31.73 22.23
C LEU A 122 23.00 30.20 22.15
N ASN A 123 21.86 29.58 21.90
CA ASN A 123 21.73 28.13 21.80
C ASN A 123 22.45 27.56 20.57
N ILE A 124 22.37 28.26 19.43
CA ILE A 124 23.10 27.90 18.20
C ILE A 124 24.60 28.13 18.37
N SER A 125 24.99 29.26 18.97
CA SER A 125 26.39 29.56 19.29
C SER A 125 26.99 28.54 20.27
N ASN A 126 26.15 27.94 21.13
CA ASN A 126 26.53 26.91 22.10
C ASN A 126 26.23 25.47 21.62
N ARG A 127 25.79 25.26 20.36
CA ARG A 127 25.46 23.93 19.82
C ARG A 127 26.65 22.96 19.86
N GLY A 128 27.85 23.49 19.64
CA GLY A 128 29.09 22.75 19.82
C GLY A 128 29.27 22.28 21.26
N GLU A 129 29.03 23.15 22.24
CA GLU A 129 29.14 22.82 23.68
C GLU A 129 28.08 21.82 24.14
N ALA A 130 26.84 21.92 23.69
CA ALA A 130 25.80 20.95 23.98
C ALA A 130 26.15 19.55 23.43
N THR A 131 26.72 19.49 22.22
CA THR A 131 27.19 18.24 21.61
C THR A 131 28.37 17.66 22.38
N LYS A 132 29.35 18.50 22.78
CA LYS A 132 30.49 18.09 23.62
C LYS A 132 30.04 17.50 24.95
N GLU A 133 29.06 18.12 25.60
CA GLU A 133 28.50 17.65 26.87
C GLU A 133 27.78 16.31 26.72
N ARG A 134 26.96 16.15 25.67
CA ARG A 134 26.29 14.87 25.36
C ARG A 134 27.31 13.76 25.13
N ILE A 135 28.36 14.02 24.36
CA ILE A 135 29.45 13.06 24.11
C ILE A 135 30.17 12.71 25.42
N ARG A 136 30.49 13.70 26.26
CA ARG A 136 31.15 13.49 27.55
C ARG A 136 30.34 12.54 28.45
N ASN A 137 29.03 12.75 28.54
CA ASN A 137 28.15 11.89 29.32
C ASN A 137 27.99 10.51 28.68
N ALA A 138 27.87 10.45 27.35
CA ALA A 138 27.75 9.22 26.59
C ALA A 138 28.96 8.29 26.74
N VAL A 139 30.19 8.83 26.82
CA VAL A 139 31.42 8.04 27.05
C VAL A 139 31.37 7.23 28.34
N SER A 140 30.66 7.74 29.35
CA SER A 140 30.49 7.10 30.67
C SER A 140 29.14 6.39 30.82
N GLY A 141 28.35 6.31 29.75
CA GLY A 141 27.04 5.68 29.76
C GLY A 141 27.10 4.16 29.65
N GLU A 142 25.99 3.51 29.99
CA GLU A 142 25.79 2.07 29.86
C GLU A 142 25.14 1.74 28.53
N TYR A 143 25.80 0.91 27.72
CA TYR A 143 25.25 0.36 26.50
C TYR A 143 24.60 -0.98 26.83
N VAL A 144 23.36 -1.17 26.41
CA VAL A 144 22.61 -2.42 26.58
C VAL A 144 22.37 -3.02 25.22
N PHE A 145 22.95 -4.20 24.99
CA PHE A 145 22.77 -5.00 23.78
C PHE A 145 21.72 -6.07 24.02
N GLU A 146 20.76 -6.21 23.12
CA GLU A 146 19.72 -7.23 23.20
C GLU A 146 19.24 -7.64 21.80
N ARG A 147 18.47 -8.73 21.71
CA ARG A 147 17.80 -9.10 20.47
C ARG A 147 16.54 -8.25 20.28
N THR A 148 16.32 -7.76 19.07
CA THR A 148 15.04 -7.14 18.71
C THR A 148 13.96 -8.22 18.61
N LYS A 149 12.81 -8.00 19.28
CA LYS A 149 11.69 -8.95 19.27
C LYS A 149 11.26 -9.28 17.85
N ASP A 150 11.05 -10.57 17.57
CA ASP A 150 10.59 -11.10 16.27
C ASP A 150 11.47 -10.70 15.07
N SER A 151 12.75 -10.39 15.30
CA SER A 151 13.70 -9.97 14.27
C SER A 151 15.05 -10.68 14.39
N ASP A 152 15.76 -10.75 13.27
CA ASP A 152 17.18 -11.15 13.14
C ASP A 152 18.16 -10.04 13.55
N ALA A 153 17.64 -8.87 13.93
CA ALA A 153 18.44 -7.74 14.37
C ALA A 153 18.85 -7.84 15.84
N CYS A 154 20.08 -7.41 16.09
CA CYS A 154 20.55 -7.02 17.42
C CYS A 154 20.26 -5.52 17.59
N SER A 155 19.78 -5.10 18.74
CA SER A 155 19.56 -3.69 19.11
C SER A 155 20.50 -3.25 20.22
N VAL A 156 20.84 -1.97 20.20
CA VAL A 156 21.66 -1.31 21.21
C VAL A 156 20.95 -0.06 21.72
N THR A 157 20.99 0.14 23.03
CA THR A 157 20.51 1.35 23.69
C THR A 157 21.58 1.87 24.64
N LEU A 158 21.97 3.14 24.50
CA LEU A 158 22.83 3.83 25.46
C LEU A 158 21.98 4.55 26.51
N ARG A 159 22.31 4.38 27.78
CA ARG A 159 21.63 5.01 28.91
C ARG A 159 22.63 5.71 29.83
N TYR A 160 22.34 6.94 30.22
CA TYR A 160 23.08 7.64 31.28
C TYR A 160 22.17 8.64 32.00
N THR A 161 22.50 8.99 33.24
CA THR A 161 21.86 10.09 33.98
C THR A 161 22.61 11.38 33.73
N ASP A 162 21.89 12.44 33.35
CA ASP A 162 22.50 13.76 33.14
C ASP A 162 22.66 14.54 34.45
N LYS A 163 23.21 15.77 34.37
CA LYS A 163 23.41 16.64 35.54
C LYS A 163 22.11 17.07 36.23
N SER A 164 20.96 16.87 35.60
CA SER A 164 19.64 17.17 36.15
C SER A 164 18.97 15.94 36.79
N ASP A 165 19.70 14.82 36.91
CA ASP A 165 19.21 13.53 37.38
C ASP A 165 18.11 12.93 36.48
N THR A 166 18.09 13.34 35.21
CA THR A 166 17.17 12.81 34.20
C THR A 166 17.85 11.67 33.45
N LEU A 167 17.13 10.54 33.29
CA LEU A 167 17.60 9.42 32.49
C LEU A 167 17.52 9.77 31.00
N VAL A 168 18.66 9.82 30.33
CA VAL A 168 18.77 10.04 28.90
C VAL A 168 19.04 8.72 28.21
N THR A 169 18.34 8.47 27.10
CA THR A 169 18.43 7.24 26.31
C THR A 169 18.68 7.56 24.85
N TYR A 170 19.61 6.85 24.21
CA TYR A 170 19.90 6.97 22.78
C TYR A 170 19.80 5.61 22.08
N VAL A 171 19.15 5.58 20.92
CA VAL A 171 19.14 4.40 20.04
C VAL A 171 20.27 4.49 19.01
N LEU A 172 20.51 3.41 18.25
CA LEU A 172 21.58 3.35 17.26
C LEU A 172 21.60 4.53 16.28
N ALA A 173 20.44 4.97 15.78
CA ALA A 173 20.34 6.11 14.87
C ALA A 173 20.88 7.40 15.51
N ASP A 174 20.53 7.65 16.77
CA ASP A 174 21.02 8.82 17.49
C ASP A 174 22.52 8.72 17.78
N LEU A 175 23.03 7.53 18.06
CA LEU A 175 24.46 7.29 18.27
C LEU A 175 25.27 7.58 17.01
N VAL A 176 24.78 7.14 15.85
CA VAL A 176 25.41 7.39 14.54
C VAL A 176 25.36 8.88 14.19
N ASP A 177 24.25 9.55 14.44
CA ASP A 177 24.12 11.01 14.27
C ASP A 177 25.06 11.76 15.22
N LEU A 178 25.08 11.43 16.52
CA LEU A 178 25.96 12.05 17.51
C LEU A 178 27.44 11.80 17.19
N ARG A 179 27.79 10.61 16.67
CA ARG A 179 29.12 10.30 16.15
C ARG A 179 29.46 11.20 14.96
N GLY A 180 28.55 11.38 14.01
CA GLY A 180 28.72 12.28 12.87
C GLY A 180 28.96 13.73 13.31
N ARG A 181 28.15 14.23 14.25
CA ARG A 181 28.31 15.57 14.85
C ARG A 181 29.63 15.70 15.60
N GLY A 182 30.02 14.67 16.35
CA GLY A 182 31.32 14.60 17.05
C GLY A 182 32.50 14.73 16.09
N LEU A 183 32.49 14.02 14.96
CA LEU A 183 33.54 14.10 13.95
C LEU A 183 33.66 15.50 13.33
N LEU A 184 32.55 16.20 13.13
CA LEU A 184 32.56 17.59 12.64
C LEU A 184 33.20 18.57 13.64
N LEU A 185 33.15 18.29 14.94
CA LEU A 185 33.85 19.09 15.96
C LEU A 185 35.38 18.91 15.91
N VAL A 186 35.85 17.78 15.38
CA VAL A 186 37.28 17.44 15.27
C VAL A 186 37.91 18.02 13.99
N ASP A 187 37.10 18.26 12.96
CA ASP A 187 37.53 18.66 11.61
C ASP A 187 37.45 20.18 11.22
N PRO A 188 37.54 21.18 12.13
CA PRO A 188 37.72 22.58 11.69
C PRO A 188 39.07 22.84 11.01
N THR A 189 40.04 21.95 11.18
CA THR A 189 41.46 22.17 10.84
C THR A 189 41.83 21.85 9.38
N ASN A 190 41.03 21.08 8.65
CA ASN A 190 41.37 20.68 7.27
C ASN A 190 40.65 21.46 6.16
N LYS A 191 39.58 22.21 6.44
CA LYS A 191 38.84 22.94 5.40
C LYS A 191 39.25 24.41 5.22
N PHE A 192 39.97 25.01 6.16
CA PHE A 192 40.34 26.43 6.10
C PHE A 192 41.77 26.73 6.56
N GLY A 193 42.78 26.04 6.01
CA GLY A 193 44.14 26.56 5.72
C GLY A 193 44.93 27.40 6.74
N HIS A 194 44.50 27.54 7.99
CA HIS A 194 45.17 28.31 9.03
C HIS A 194 45.55 27.37 10.17
N ALA A 195 46.85 27.10 10.25
CA ALA A 195 47.46 26.44 11.40
C ALA A 195 47.09 27.21 12.67
N PHE A 196 46.53 26.52 13.66
CA PHE A 196 46.37 27.10 15.00
C PHE A 196 47.74 27.46 15.59
N SER A 197 47.83 28.65 16.16
CA SER A 197 48.85 29.00 17.15
C SER A 197 48.80 28.02 18.32
N SER A 198 49.96 27.67 18.84
CA SER A 198 50.21 26.60 19.83
C SER A 198 49.70 26.90 21.25
N GLU A 199 48.42 27.23 21.43
CA GLU A 199 47.78 27.37 22.75
C GLU A 199 46.31 26.89 22.70
N ALA A 200 46.09 25.60 22.44
CA ALA A 200 44.79 24.98 22.74
C ALA A 200 44.65 24.77 24.26
N SER A 201 43.51 25.17 24.84
CA SER A 201 43.24 25.02 26.27
C SER A 201 43.28 23.54 26.70
N SER A 202 43.57 23.26 27.99
CA SER A 202 43.57 21.87 28.51
C SER A 202 42.19 21.19 28.38
N GLU A 203 41.13 21.99 28.42
CA GLU A 203 39.74 21.56 28.32
C GLU A 203 39.38 21.12 26.89
N ASP A 204 39.86 21.83 25.87
CA ASP A 204 39.67 21.43 24.46
C ASP A 204 40.35 20.11 24.13
N LYS A 205 41.55 19.85 24.69
CA LYS A 205 42.22 18.55 24.53
C LYS A 205 41.46 17.41 25.22
N ALA A 206 40.91 17.66 26.40
CA ALA A 206 40.12 16.67 27.13
C ALA A 206 38.83 16.32 26.37
N VAL A 207 38.12 17.33 25.86
CA VAL A 207 36.91 17.13 25.03
C VAL A 207 37.24 16.32 23.77
N MET A 208 38.34 16.63 23.08
CA MET A 208 38.76 15.89 21.88
C MET A 208 39.08 14.42 22.18
N ASN A 209 39.59 14.11 23.37
CA ASN A 209 39.77 12.72 23.80
C ASN A 209 38.44 12.00 24.03
N HIS A 210 37.44 12.67 24.63
CA HIS A 210 36.10 12.09 24.79
C HIS A 210 35.42 11.84 23.44
N VAL A 211 35.59 12.75 22.47
CA VAL A 211 35.05 12.55 21.11
C VAL A 211 35.69 11.33 20.44
N LYS A 212 37.03 11.21 20.50
CA LYS A 212 37.73 10.04 19.95
C LYS A 212 37.29 8.74 20.61
N GLU A 213 37.15 8.76 21.94
CA GLU A 213 36.69 7.60 22.70
C GLU A 213 35.26 7.20 22.31
N PHE A 214 34.35 8.17 22.25
CA PHE A 214 32.96 7.92 21.83
C PHE A 214 32.87 7.38 20.41
N VAL A 215 33.63 7.93 19.46
CA VAL A 215 33.69 7.40 18.08
C VAL A 215 34.13 5.93 18.10
N ASN A 216 35.15 5.61 18.88
CA ASN A 216 35.66 4.24 19.02
C ASN A 216 34.63 3.30 19.68
N GLN A 217 33.89 3.78 20.69
CA GLN A 217 32.79 3.05 21.29
C GLN A 217 31.68 2.76 20.28
N VAL A 218 31.25 3.75 19.48
CA VAL A 218 30.19 3.56 18.47
C VAL A 218 30.65 2.65 17.32
N ASP A 219 31.94 2.70 16.94
CA ASP A 219 32.50 1.77 15.96
C ASP A 219 32.49 0.32 16.51
N LEU A 220 32.88 0.12 17.78
CA LEU A 220 32.78 -1.18 18.47
C LEU A 220 31.33 -1.67 18.59
N VAL A 221 30.38 -0.76 18.88
CA VAL A 221 28.95 -1.06 18.89
C VAL A 221 28.52 -1.65 17.55
N GLY A 222 28.95 -1.07 16.43
CA GLY A 222 28.67 -1.59 15.09
C GLY A 222 29.17 -3.03 14.88
N GLU A 223 30.39 -3.33 15.34
CA GLU A 223 30.96 -4.68 15.26
C GLU A 223 30.22 -5.69 16.14
N ILE A 224 29.89 -5.34 17.39
CA ILE A 224 29.12 -6.20 18.30
C ILE A 224 27.73 -6.46 17.75
N MET A 225 27.06 -5.42 17.21
CA MET A 225 25.75 -5.55 16.57
C MET A 225 25.78 -6.52 15.39
N SER A 226 26.82 -6.44 14.55
CA SER A 226 26.99 -7.34 13.40
C SER A 226 27.21 -8.80 13.83
N LEU A 227 28.04 -9.04 14.85
CA LEU A 227 28.27 -10.38 15.39
C LEU A 227 27.01 -10.94 16.05
N GLY A 228 26.35 -10.14 16.90
CA GLY A 228 25.10 -10.49 17.56
C GLY A 228 24.01 -10.84 16.55
N ALA A 229 23.81 -10.02 15.51
CA ALA A 229 22.86 -10.31 14.44
C ALA A 229 23.17 -11.62 13.71
N THR A 230 24.45 -11.96 13.54
CA THR A 230 24.86 -13.23 12.90
C THR A 230 24.58 -14.44 13.79
N LEU A 231 24.90 -14.37 15.09
CA LEU A 231 24.57 -15.39 16.08
C LEU A 231 23.05 -15.65 16.15
N ILE A 232 22.28 -14.56 16.20
CA ILE A 232 20.82 -14.56 16.20
C ILE A 232 20.30 -15.26 14.93
N ARG A 233 20.76 -14.84 13.74
CA ARG A 233 20.35 -15.38 12.43
C ARG A 233 20.75 -16.85 12.23
N LEU A 234 21.92 -17.27 12.72
CA LEU A 234 22.33 -18.68 12.71
C LEU A 234 21.64 -19.51 13.80
N GLY A 235 20.71 -18.93 14.57
CA GLY A 235 19.88 -19.65 15.53
C GLY A 235 20.63 -20.15 16.76
N HIS A 236 21.69 -19.46 17.19
CA HIS A 236 22.40 -19.84 18.41
C HIS A 236 21.46 -19.76 19.62
N PHE A 237 21.36 -20.85 20.38
CA PHE A 237 20.30 -21.04 21.38
C PHE A 237 20.32 -20.00 22.50
N SER A 238 21.52 -19.68 22.99
CA SER A 238 21.77 -18.70 24.05
C SER A 238 21.45 -17.25 23.67
N TYR A 239 21.42 -16.93 22.36
CA TYR A 239 21.20 -15.57 21.86
C TYR A 239 19.77 -15.33 21.36
N GLN A 240 18.87 -16.31 21.51
CA GLN A 240 17.46 -16.14 21.16
C GLN A 240 16.73 -15.23 22.16
N VAL A 241 17.20 -15.19 23.42
CA VAL A 241 16.76 -14.28 24.48
C VAL A 241 17.98 -13.90 25.30
N PHE A 242 18.49 -12.67 25.15
CA PHE A 242 19.65 -12.19 25.92
C PHE A 242 19.59 -10.68 26.13
N ILE A 243 20.26 -10.22 27.18
CA ILE A 243 20.51 -8.81 27.49
C ILE A 243 21.96 -8.71 28.01
N ALA A 244 22.78 -7.86 27.40
CA ALA A 244 24.19 -7.69 27.73
C ALA A 244 24.50 -6.19 27.97
N PRO A 245 24.49 -5.72 29.23
CA PRO A 245 24.91 -4.37 29.58
C PRO A 245 26.44 -4.26 29.66
N VAL A 246 27.01 -3.18 29.12
CA VAL A 246 28.44 -2.85 29.17
C VAL A 246 28.65 -1.35 29.42
N ARG A 247 29.67 -1.00 30.20
CA ARG A 247 29.93 0.38 30.66
C ARG A 247 31.29 0.93 30.25
N SER A 248 32.17 0.08 29.71
CA SER A 248 33.51 0.49 29.33
C SER A 248 33.94 -0.07 27.97
N PRO A 249 34.88 0.60 27.27
CA PRO A 249 35.46 0.09 26.02
C PRO A 249 36.16 -1.26 26.19
N ALA A 250 36.65 -1.57 27.40
CA ALA A 250 37.23 -2.87 27.70
C ALA A 250 36.16 -3.96 27.74
N GLU A 251 35.04 -3.72 28.44
CA GLU A 251 33.88 -4.63 28.45
C GLU A 251 33.27 -4.81 27.07
N MET A 252 33.21 -3.74 26.24
CA MET A 252 32.78 -3.86 24.85
C MET A 252 33.68 -4.80 24.05
N LYS A 253 34.99 -4.71 24.21
CA LYS A 253 35.94 -5.61 23.53
C LYS A 253 35.83 -7.04 24.03
N GLU A 254 35.57 -7.24 25.32
CA GLU A 254 35.32 -8.56 25.90
C GLU A 254 34.01 -9.16 25.37
N LEU A 255 32.92 -8.40 25.34
CA LEU A 255 31.65 -8.84 24.76
C LEU A 255 31.78 -9.18 23.27
N ARG A 256 32.50 -8.34 22.52
CA ARG A 256 32.82 -8.60 21.11
C ARG A 256 33.62 -9.89 20.94
N ALA A 257 34.65 -10.10 21.75
CA ALA A 257 35.47 -11.31 21.70
C ALA A 257 34.63 -12.55 22.01
N LYS A 258 33.81 -12.49 23.07
CA LYS A 258 32.84 -13.54 23.40
C LYS A 258 31.93 -13.87 22.22
N PHE A 259 31.29 -12.85 21.62
CA PHE A 259 30.39 -13.08 20.47
C PHE A 259 31.13 -13.70 19.27
N ALA A 260 32.38 -13.31 19.04
CA ALA A 260 33.18 -13.87 17.96
C ALA A 260 33.58 -15.34 18.24
N ASP A 261 33.97 -15.65 19.47
CA ASP A 261 34.34 -17.00 19.90
C ASP A 261 33.12 -17.94 19.87
N ASP A 262 31.99 -17.51 20.43
CA ASP A 262 30.72 -18.23 20.40
C ASP A 262 30.24 -18.47 18.97
N LEU A 263 30.37 -17.48 18.09
CA LEU A 263 30.00 -17.62 16.68
C LEU A 263 30.87 -18.68 15.99
N ALA A 264 32.19 -18.63 16.18
CA ALA A 264 33.10 -19.60 15.59
C ALA A 264 32.84 -21.03 16.11
N ALA A 265 32.58 -21.18 17.41
CA ALA A 265 32.23 -22.46 18.02
C ALA A 265 30.89 -22.98 17.47
N TRP A 266 29.88 -22.12 17.38
CA TRP A 266 28.56 -22.46 16.87
C TRP A 266 28.58 -22.89 15.40
N GLU A 267 29.30 -22.16 14.53
CA GLU A 267 29.46 -22.53 13.12
C GLU A 267 30.07 -23.93 12.98
N VAL A 268 31.12 -24.24 13.74
CA VAL A 268 31.76 -25.56 13.75
C VAL A 268 30.80 -26.64 14.26
N ALA A 269 30.08 -26.38 15.35
CA ALA A 269 29.12 -27.31 15.93
C ALA A 269 27.96 -27.62 14.96
N LEU A 270 27.35 -26.57 14.40
CA LEU A 270 26.24 -26.66 13.45
C LEU A 270 26.68 -27.38 12.17
N GLU A 271 27.85 -27.06 11.63
CA GLU A 271 28.41 -27.69 10.43
C GLU A 271 28.70 -29.18 10.65
N ARG A 272 29.30 -29.53 11.79
CA ARG A 272 29.58 -30.91 12.17
C ARG A 272 28.28 -31.72 12.27
N LYS A 273 27.26 -31.20 12.94
CA LYS A 273 25.96 -31.89 13.09
C LYS A 273 25.21 -32.01 11.77
N ARG A 274 25.18 -30.94 10.96
CA ARG A 274 24.64 -30.97 9.59
C ARG A 274 25.43 -31.83 8.62
N SER A 275 26.60 -32.35 9.00
CA SER A 275 27.34 -33.34 8.21
C SER A 275 27.02 -34.79 8.63
N GLN A 276 26.33 -34.95 9.78
CA GLN A 276 25.99 -36.24 10.40
C GLN A 276 24.49 -36.55 10.32
N SER A 277 23.61 -35.53 10.28
CA SER A 277 22.15 -35.68 10.24
C SER A 277 21.47 -35.09 9.00
N TYR A 278 20.87 -35.95 8.17
CA TYR A 278 20.17 -35.54 6.94
C TYR A 278 19.05 -34.53 7.19
N TYR A 279 18.22 -34.77 8.20
CA TYR A 279 17.05 -33.92 8.47
C TYR A 279 17.43 -32.52 8.96
N LEU A 280 18.57 -32.36 9.64
CA LEU A 280 19.06 -31.03 10.02
C LEU A 280 19.39 -30.14 8.82
N THR A 281 19.57 -30.72 7.62
CA THR A 281 19.80 -29.89 6.42
C THR A 281 18.54 -29.30 5.82
N TYR A 282 17.34 -29.64 6.28
CA TYR A 282 16.10 -29.02 5.80
C TYR A 282 15.82 -27.66 6.45
N PHE A 283 16.48 -27.36 7.57
CA PHE A 283 16.09 -26.27 8.46
C PHE A 283 17.27 -25.33 8.73
N MET A 284 17.02 -24.02 8.56
CA MET A 284 17.96 -22.96 8.98
C MET A 284 18.12 -22.98 10.50
N GLY A 285 19.19 -22.37 11.01
CA GLY A 285 19.43 -22.29 12.45
C GLY A 285 18.21 -21.76 13.23
N ARG A 286 17.57 -20.69 12.75
CA ARG A 286 16.31 -20.15 13.31
C ARG A 286 15.15 -21.14 13.33
N HIS A 287 15.05 -22.01 12.33
CA HIS A 287 14.01 -23.04 12.33
C HIS A 287 14.30 -24.08 13.42
N LEU A 288 15.58 -24.40 13.67
CA LEU A 288 15.97 -25.32 14.74
C LEU A 288 15.62 -24.78 16.13
N THR A 289 15.62 -23.46 16.34
CA THR A 289 15.18 -22.87 17.62
C THR A 289 13.68 -23.04 17.82
N VAL A 290 12.87 -22.83 16.77
CA VAL A 290 11.41 -23.06 16.81
C VAL A 290 11.11 -24.54 17.07
N ILE A 291 11.83 -25.45 16.39
CA ILE A 291 11.70 -26.89 16.57
C ILE A 291 12.09 -27.32 17.99
N ARG A 292 13.17 -26.75 18.54
CA ARG A 292 13.56 -26.96 19.96
C ARG A 292 12.41 -26.59 20.88
N ASP A 293 11.90 -25.36 20.76
CA ASP A 293 10.87 -24.82 21.65
C ASP A 293 9.56 -25.61 21.57
N PHE A 294 9.23 -26.11 20.37
CA PHE A 294 8.11 -27.01 20.14
C PHE A 294 8.28 -28.34 20.89
N PHE A 295 9.42 -29.02 20.73
CA PHE A 295 9.65 -30.31 21.38
C PHE A 295 9.85 -30.21 22.90
N SER A 296 10.40 -29.09 23.40
CA SER A 296 10.62 -28.87 24.82
C SER A 296 9.40 -28.28 25.55
N GLY A 297 8.37 -27.83 24.82
CA GLY A 297 7.20 -27.16 25.40
C GLY A 297 7.53 -25.80 26.03
N LEU A 298 8.62 -25.15 25.61
CA LEU A 298 9.11 -23.89 26.19
C LEU A 298 8.61 -22.64 25.44
N SER A 299 7.63 -22.79 24.55
CA SER A 299 7.10 -21.67 23.74
C SER A 299 6.10 -20.80 24.51
N ASP A 300 6.31 -19.48 24.51
CA ASP A 300 5.36 -18.49 25.04
C ASP A 300 4.03 -18.48 24.28
N ASP A 301 4.06 -18.78 22.97
CA ASP A 301 2.89 -18.96 22.11
C ASP A 301 2.90 -20.37 21.50
N THR A 302 2.29 -21.32 22.21
CA THR A 302 2.28 -22.73 21.78
C THR A 302 1.59 -22.92 20.42
N VAL A 303 0.52 -22.17 20.16
CA VAL A 303 -0.29 -22.32 18.94
C VAL A 303 0.47 -21.82 17.71
N ALA A 304 1.13 -20.66 17.80
CA ALA A 304 1.94 -20.14 16.71
C ALA A 304 3.16 -21.04 16.43
N THR A 305 3.82 -21.53 17.48
CA THR A 305 4.97 -22.45 17.34
C THR A 305 4.58 -23.79 16.72
N GLU A 306 3.44 -24.36 17.10
CA GLU A 306 2.90 -25.57 16.48
C GLU A 306 2.61 -25.37 14.99
N GLN A 307 1.99 -24.25 14.62
CA GLN A 307 1.69 -23.94 13.22
C GLN A 307 2.95 -23.75 12.38
N LYS A 308 3.94 -23.03 12.92
CA LYS A 308 5.26 -22.87 12.27
C LYS A 308 5.94 -24.23 12.08
N CYS A 309 5.95 -25.09 13.11
CA CYS A 309 6.49 -26.45 12.99
C CYS A 309 5.73 -27.29 11.95
N ALA A 310 4.40 -27.21 11.92
CA ALA A 310 3.59 -27.89 10.91
C ALA A 310 3.95 -27.43 9.49
N ALA A 311 4.14 -26.12 9.28
CA ALA A 311 4.57 -25.57 7.99
C ALA A 311 5.99 -26.02 7.62
N LEU A 312 6.92 -26.07 8.58
CA LEU A 312 8.28 -26.58 8.39
C LEU A 312 8.31 -28.07 8.05
N PHE A 313 7.47 -28.90 8.67
CA PHE A 313 7.40 -30.33 8.33
C PHE A 313 6.78 -30.54 6.95
N ARG A 314 5.85 -29.69 6.53
CA ARG A 314 5.32 -29.69 5.16
C ARG A 314 6.30 -29.25 4.09
N TYR A 315 7.31 -28.46 4.46
CA TYR A 315 8.43 -28.16 3.58
C TYR A 315 9.27 -29.42 3.26
N TYR A 316 9.37 -30.37 4.21
CA TYR A 316 9.96 -31.69 3.98
C TYR A 316 9.02 -32.59 3.18
N ASP A 317 7.78 -32.78 3.64
CA ASP A 317 6.75 -33.59 2.98
C ASP A 317 5.42 -32.85 2.94
N LYS A 318 5.00 -32.43 1.74
CA LYS A 318 3.76 -31.68 1.50
C LYS A 318 2.48 -32.38 2.00
N HIS A 319 2.52 -33.70 2.21
CA HIS A 319 1.39 -34.49 2.68
C HIS A 319 1.39 -34.73 4.20
N SER A 320 2.36 -34.18 4.94
CA SER A 320 2.41 -34.34 6.39
C SER A 320 1.14 -33.76 7.05
N SER A 321 0.62 -34.47 8.07
CA SER A 321 -0.62 -34.10 8.77
C SER A 321 -0.52 -32.69 9.38
N SER A 322 -1.67 -32.04 9.54
CA SER A 322 -1.79 -30.77 10.26
C SER A 322 -1.54 -30.91 11.77
N SER A 323 -1.84 -32.07 12.34
CA SER A 323 -1.62 -32.37 13.75
C SER A 323 -0.21 -32.91 13.93
N VAL A 324 0.71 -32.03 14.31
CA VAL A 324 2.07 -32.40 14.68
C VAL A 324 2.08 -32.99 16.09
N HIS A 325 1.12 -32.58 16.93
CA HIS A 325 1.00 -33.04 18.31
C HIS A 325 0.82 -34.56 18.43
N ASP A 326 0.06 -35.19 17.52
CA ASP A 326 -0.12 -36.65 17.51
C ASP A 326 1.21 -37.37 17.22
N MET A 327 1.99 -36.87 16.25
CA MET A 327 3.30 -37.41 15.89
C MET A 327 4.33 -37.32 17.02
N VAL A 328 4.24 -36.29 17.88
CA VAL A 328 5.20 -36.07 18.98
C VAL A 328 4.80 -36.82 20.26
N SER A 329 3.50 -36.99 20.50
CA SER A 329 2.99 -37.67 21.69
C SER A 329 3.46 -39.13 21.79
N GLU A 330 3.62 -39.83 20.66
CA GLU A 330 4.15 -41.19 20.59
C GLU A 330 5.68 -41.26 20.78
N VAL A 331 6.43 -40.21 20.40
CA VAL A 331 7.91 -40.19 20.48
C VAL A 331 8.40 -39.79 21.89
N ASN A 332 7.66 -38.92 22.58
CA ASN A 332 8.05 -38.43 23.91
C ASN A 332 7.87 -39.46 25.03
N SER A 333 7.05 -40.50 24.87
CA SER A 333 6.91 -41.56 25.89
C SER A 333 8.17 -42.44 26.02
N ASP A 334 8.99 -42.52 24.97
CA ASP A 334 10.16 -43.40 24.91
C ASP A 334 11.48 -42.69 25.31
N MET A 335 11.56 -41.36 25.19
CA MET A 335 12.78 -40.58 25.53
C MET A 335 12.82 -40.07 26.97
N ALA A 336 11.70 -40.09 27.71
CA ALA A 336 11.64 -39.57 29.08
C ALA A 336 12.37 -40.43 30.15
N SER A 337 12.94 -41.57 29.77
CA SER A 337 13.65 -42.48 30.70
C SER A 337 15.17 -42.24 30.79
N GLU A 338 15.75 -41.36 29.97
CA GLU A 338 17.19 -41.06 30.02
C GLU A 338 17.39 -39.55 30.18
N VAL A 339 17.76 -39.13 31.39
CA VAL A 339 18.86 -38.18 31.68
C VAL A 339 18.72 -37.69 33.14
N ASN A 340 19.54 -38.28 34.00
CA ASN A 340 20.12 -37.63 35.17
C ASN A 340 21.63 -37.59 34.90
N SER A 341 22.18 -36.41 34.59
CA SER A 341 23.62 -36.16 34.76
C SER A 341 23.89 -34.66 34.77
N ASP A 342 24.32 -34.19 35.95
CA ASP A 342 25.09 -32.96 36.13
C ASP A 342 26.38 -33.04 35.30
N ASP A 343 26.58 -32.12 34.36
CA ASP A 343 27.92 -31.63 34.03
C ASP A 343 27.81 -30.22 33.42
N ASN A 344 28.36 -29.24 34.16
CA ASN A 344 28.33 -27.82 33.84
C ASN A 344 29.44 -27.45 32.85
N SER A 345 29.08 -27.25 31.57
CA SER A 345 29.74 -26.31 30.66
C SER A 345 28.83 -26.04 29.45
N ASP A 346 28.53 -24.77 29.19
CA ASP A 346 27.54 -24.32 28.19
C ASP A 346 27.80 -24.87 26.76
N ASP A 347 29.07 -25.08 26.36
CA ASP A 347 29.45 -25.65 25.05
C ASP A 347 29.00 -27.10 24.84
N ILE A 348 28.89 -27.89 25.92
CA ILE A 348 28.44 -29.29 25.87
C ILE A 348 26.91 -29.34 25.71
N GLU A 349 26.18 -28.36 26.25
CA GLU A 349 24.71 -28.33 26.25
C GLU A 349 24.12 -28.04 24.86
N GLU A 350 24.71 -27.12 24.10
CA GLU A 350 24.22 -26.76 22.76
C GLU A 350 24.40 -27.88 21.74
N GLY A 351 25.56 -28.54 21.77
CA GLY A 351 25.85 -29.70 20.93
C GLY A 351 24.92 -30.89 21.22
N LEU A 352 24.63 -31.14 22.50
CA LEU A 352 23.65 -32.15 22.94
C LEU A 352 22.23 -31.80 22.52
N THR A 353 21.87 -30.52 22.54
CA THR A 353 20.56 -30.05 22.08
C THR A 353 20.37 -30.29 20.59
N LEU A 354 21.39 -30.00 19.76
CA LEU A 354 21.35 -30.32 18.33
C LEU A 354 21.25 -31.84 18.07
N ASP A 355 21.90 -32.67 18.89
CA ASP A 355 21.75 -34.13 18.81
C ASP A 355 20.33 -34.59 19.13
N ARG A 356 19.72 -34.05 20.18
CA ARG A 356 18.33 -34.33 20.54
C ARG A 356 17.37 -33.94 19.41
N ILE A 357 17.52 -32.73 18.87
CA ILE A 357 16.71 -32.28 17.73
C ILE A 357 16.90 -33.20 16.53
N SER A 358 18.13 -33.61 16.24
CA SER A 358 18.42 -34.55 15.14
C SER A 358 17.67 -35.88 15.31
N VAL A 359 17.73 -36.49 16.49
CA VAL A 359 17.05 -37.76 16.79
C VAL A 359 15.54 -37.60 16.67
N LEU A 360 14.99 -36.51 17.22
CA LEU A 360 13.56 -36.22 17.13
C LEU A 360 13.08 -36.04 15.69
N LEU A 361 13.82 -35.28 14.88
CA LEU A 361 13.52 -35.12 13.46
C LEU A 361 13.62 -36.45 12.70
N GLU A 362 14.59 -37.30 13.04
CA GLU A 362 14.69 -38.63 12.44
C GLU A 362 13.51 -39.53 12.81
N ASN A 363 13.03 -39.47 14.05
CA ASN A 363 11.85 -40.24 14.49
C ASN A 363 10.55 -39.73 13.85
N VAL A 364 10.40 -38.41 13.67
CA VAL A 364 9.18 -37.81 13.10
C VAL A 364 9.18 -37.86 11.57
N LEU A 365 10.28 -37.48 10.92
CA LEU A 365 10.37 -37.36 9.46
C LEU A 365 10.92 -38.63 8.79
N GLY A 366 11.56 -39.52 9.55
CA GLY A 366 12.08 -40.81 9.07
C GLY A 366 11.03 -41.78 8.55
N PRO A 367 9.94 -42.01 9.30
CA PRO A 367 8.86 -42.87 8.85
C PRO A 367 8.10 -42.32 7.64
N LEU A 368 8.11 -40.99 7.45
CA LEU A 368 7.41 -40.35 6.35
C LEU A 368 8.07 -40.72 5.01
N PRO A 369 7.29 -41.22 4.03
CA PRO A 369 7.82 -41.47 2.71
C PRO A 369 8.14 -40.13 2.06
N ALA A 370 9.41 -39.86 1.79
CA ALA A 370 9.81 -38.81 0.86
C ALA A 370 9.46 -39.28 -0.57
N ASN A 371 8.18 -39.48 -0.86
CA ASN A 371 7.72 -39.94 -2.17
C ASN A 371 7.54 -38.71 -3.05
N PRO A 372 8.46 -38.45 -4.00
CA PRO A 372 8.22 -37.40 -4.99
C PRO A 372 6.96 -37.78 -5.78
N GLU A 373 6.02 -36.84 -5.88
CA GLU A 373 4.79 -37.06 -6.64
C GLU A 373 5.20 -37.32 -8.11
N PRO A 374 4.79 -38.45 -8.71
CA PRO A 374 5.11 -38.73 -10.09
C PRO A 374 4.39 -37.75 -11.01
N ILE A 375 4.98 -37.44 -12.17
CA ILE A 375 4.24 -36.71 -13.19
C ILE A 375 2.99 -37.50 -13.61
N PRO A 376 1.96 -36.81 -14.14
CA PRO A 376 0.77 -37.48 -14.62
C PRO A 376 1.12 -38.54 -15.67
N LYS A 377 0.60 -39.77 -15.54
CA LYS A 377 0.95 -40.93 -16.41
C LYS A 377 0.81 -40.68 -17.91
N ASN A 378 -0.03 -39.73 -18.31
CA ASN A 378 -0.30 -39.38 -19.71
C ASN A 378 0.47 -38.13 -20.19
N PHE A 379 1.37 -37.58 -19.37
CA PHE A 379 2.18 -36.44 -19.72
C PHE A 379 3.30 -36.84 -20.69
N ARG A 380 3.39 -36.17 -21.85
CA ARG A 380 4.40 -36.43 -22.89
C ARG A 380 5.20 -35.18 -23.29
N GLY A 381 5.15 -34.13 -22.49
CA GLY A 381 5.72 -32.82 -22.81
C GLY A 381 7.18 -32.63 -22.39
N THR A 382 8.04 -33.65 -22.42
CA THR A 382 9.42 -33.50 -21.95
C THR A 382 10.29 -32.71 -22.94
N VAL A 383 11.29 -32.00 -22.42
CA VAL A 383 12.21 -31.17 -23.22
C VAL A 383 13.58 -31.82 -23.21
N MET A 384 14.05 -32.27 -24.38
CA MET A 384 15.30 -33.05 -24.47
C MET A 384 16.55 -32.28 -24.04
N SER A 385 16.58 -30.95 -24.21
CA SER A 385 17.68 -30.09 -23.76
C SER A 385 17.73 -29.93 -22.24
N ASP A 386 16.65 -30.27 -21.53
CA ASP A 386 16.47 -30.03 -20.09
C ASP A 386 16.81 -31.30 -19.27
N VAL A 387 17.46 -32.28 -19.88
CA VAL A 387 17.93 -33.49 -19.20
C VAL A 387 19.17 -33.17 -18.38
N VAL A 388 19.08 -33.34 -17.06
CA VAL A 388 20.21 -33.17 -16.14
C VAL A 388 20.92 -34.50 -16.02
N VAL A 389 22.23 -34.48 -16.25
CA VAL A 389 23.06 -35.69 -16.24
C VAL A 389 23.74 -35.83 -14.88
N GLU A 390 23.73 -37.05 -14.33
CA GLU A 390 24.39 -37.33 -13.06
C GLU A 390 25.85 -36.87 -13.06
N ARG A 391 26.27 -36.32 -11.91
CA ARG A 391 27.64 -35.84 -11.65
C ARG A 391 28.07 -34.62 -12.47
N LYS A 392 27.18 -34.06 -13.28
CA LYS A 392 27.43 -32.83 -14.03
C LYS A 392 26.50 -31.74 -13.54
N LEU A 393 27.07 -30.56 -13.33
CA LEU A 393 26.28 -29.36 -13.15
C LEU A 393 25.50 -29.07 -14.44
N PHE A 394 24.25 -28.64 -14.32
CA PHE A 394 23.45 -28.16 -15.44
C PHE A 394 23.08 -26.69 -15.20
N VAL A 395 23.40 -25.79 -16.12
CA VAL A 395 23.08 -24.36 -15.99
C VAL A 395 22.06 -23.97 -17.06
N ALA A 396 20.79 -23.94 -16.69
CA ALA A 396 19.71 -23.47 -17.54
C ALA A 396 19.76 -21.95 -17.66
N VAL A 397 19.85 -21.43 -18.88
CA VAL A 397 19.86 -19.99 -19.15
C VAL A 397 18.67 -19.60 -20.01
N CYS A 398 17.91 -18.62 -19.54
CA CYS A 398 16.76 -18.10 -20.25
C CYS A 398 16.86 -16.60 -20.51
N LYS A 399 16.01 -16.11 -21.42
CA LYS A 399 16.02 -14.71 -21.88
C LYS A 399 15.14 -13.79 -21.03
N ASN A 400 14.27 -14.37 -20.21
CA ASN A 400 13.26 -13.65 -19.46
C ASN A 400 13.01 -14.35 -18.12
N GLU A 401 13.04 -13.58 -17.04
CA GLU A 401 12.74 -13.98 -15.66
C GLU A 401 11.35 -14.63 -15.51
N ASN A 402 10.37 -14.23 -16.32
CA ASN A 402 9.04 -14.83 -16.33
C ASN A 402 9.02 -16.31 -16.75
N LEU A 403 10.09 -16.83 -17.37
CA LEU A 403 10.23 -18.23 -17.76
C LEU A 403 10.74 -19.13 -16.64
N ILE A 404 11.26 -18.56 -15.54
CA ILE A 404 11.84 -19.35 -14.45
C ILE A 404 10.87 -20.41 -13.90
N PRO A 405 9.58 -20.13 -13.60
CA PRO A 405 8.63 -21.15 -13.17
C PRO A 405 8.47 -22.29 -14.18
N ASN A 406 8.42 -21.95 -15.47
CA ASN A 406 8.28 -22.92 -16.56
C ASN A 406 9.51 -23.81 -16.67
N ILE A 407 10.72 -23.24 -16.57
CA ILE A 407 11.97 -23.99 -16.66
C ILE A 407 12.13 -24.93 -15.47
N ILE A 408 11.82 -24.48 -14.25
CA ILE A 408 11.80 -25.36 -13.07
C ILE A 408 10.86 -26.54 -13.33
N LEU A 409 9.61 -26.29 -13.74
CA LEU A 409 8.67 -27.38 -14.03
C LEU A 409 9.12 -28.27 -15.20
N SER A 410 9.78 -27.73 -16.21
CA SER A 410 10.35 -28.47 -17.35
C SER A 410 11.43 -29.45 -16.91
N LEU A 411 12.37 -28.98 -16.07
CA LEU A 411 13.45 -29.80 -15.52
C LEU A 411 12.87 -30.98 -14.75
N TYR A 412 11.95 -30.74 -13.81
CA TYR A 412 11.37 -31.81 -13.00
C TYR A 412 10.48 -32.76 -13.80
N ALA A 413 9.67 -32.22 -14.73
CA ALA A 413 8.84 -33.05 -15.60
C ALA A 413 9.67 -33.98 -16.50
N THR A 414 10.83 -33.51 -16.98
CA THR A 414 11.79 -34.31 -17.75
C THR A 414 12.38 -35.46 -16.93
N HIS A 415 12.45 -35.32 -15.59
CA HIS A 415 12.87 -36.37 -14.66
C HIS A 415 11.70 -37.18 -14.08
N GLY A 416 10.48 -36.99 -14.60
CA GLY A 416 9.33 -37.83 -14.29
C GLY A 416 8.64 -37.54 -12.95
N ARG A 417 8.86 -36.37 -12.35
CA ARG A 417 8.30 -36.01 -11.04
C ARG A 417 7.91 -34.54 -10.93
N VAL A 418 7.10 -34.22 -9.94
CA VAL A 418 6.75 -32.86 -9.52
C VAL A 418 7.82 -32.35 -8.54
N PRO A 419 8.25 -31.07 -8.61
CA PRO A 419 9.22 -30.53 -7.65
C PRO A 419 8.65 -30.48 -6.23
N GLN A 420 9.46 -30.86 -5.26
CA GLN A 420 9.18 -30.59 -3.85
C GLN A 420 9.78 -29.24 -3.42
N PRO A 421 9.17 -28.54 -2.46
CA PRO A 421 9.67 -27.25 -1.99
C PRO A 421 11.11 -27.33 -1.46
N SER A 422 11.47 -28.44 -0.82
CA SER A 422 12.81 -28.67 -0.27
C SER A 422 13.90 -28.95 -1.30
N GLU A 423 13.53 -29.17 -2.56
CA GLU A 423 14.44 -29.45 -3.67
C GLU A 423 14.74 -28.21 -4.53
N VAL A 424 13.95 -27.14 -4.39
CA VAL A 424 14.10 -25.92 -5.17
C VAL A 424 14.33 -24.72 -4.24
N LEU A 425 15.42 -23.99 -4.46
CA LEU A 425 15.68 -22.70 -3.84
C LEU A 425 15.54 -21.60 -4.91
N VAL A 426 14.56 -20.71 -4.74
CA VAL A 426 14.42 -19.52 -5.57
C VAL A 426 15.16 -18.37 -4.90
N CYS A 427 16.24 -17.90 -5.53
CA CYS A 427 17.08 -16.85 -4.98
C CYS A 427 16.39 -15.48 -5.03
N ARG A 428 16.66 -14.69 -3.98
CA ARG A 428 16.31 -13.28 -3.83
C ARG A 428 17.56 -12.50 -3.44
N PRO A 429 17.55 -11.15 -3.50
CA PRO A 429 18.67 -10.34 -3.01
C PRO A 429 19.04 -10.60 -1.55
N THR A 430 18.08 -11.09 -0.76
CA THR A 430 18.24 -11.43 0.66
C THR A 430 18.59 -12.90 0.93
N THR A 431 18.70 -13.75 -0.11
CA THR A 431 19.06 -15.17 0.08
C THR A 431 20.46 -15.31 0.66
N THR A 432 20.56 -16.14 1.70
CA THR A 432 21.76 -16.29 2.54
C THR A 432 22.66 -17.44 2.08
N GLU A 433 23.93 -17.38 2.49
CA GLU A 433 24.90 -18.47 2.30
C GLU A 433 24.46 -19.77 2.98
N GLU A 434 23.73 -19.67 4.11
CA GLU A 434 23.20 -20.82 4.83
C GLU A 434 22.17 -21.59 3.99
N GLU A 435 21.20 -20.90 3.38
CA GLU A 435 20.17 -21.53 2.53
C GLU A 435 20.80 -22.27 1.34
N LEU A 436 21.78 -21.65 0.67
CA LEU A 436 22.52 -22.24 -0.44
C LEU A 436 23.26 -23.51 0.00
N ASN A 437 24.00 -23.43 1.10
CA ASN A 437 24.71 -24.57 1.67
C ASN A 437 23.77 -25.71 2.05
N LEU A 438 22.61 -25.40 2.63
CA LEU A 438 21.64 -26.40 3.05
C LEU A 438 21.10 -27.21 1.85
N LEU A 439 20.72 -26.54 0.75
CA LEU A 439 20.29 -27.23 -0.48
C LEU A 439 21.42 -28.07 -1.09
N LEU A 440 22.62 -27.51 -1.19
CA LEU A 440 23.79 -28.23 -1.72
C LEU A 440 24.08 -29.47 -0.87
N LYS A 441 24.06 -29.36 0.45
CA LYS A 441 24.26 -30.52 1.34
C LYS A 441 23.22 -31.60 1.07
N ARG A 442 21.93 -31.25 1.00
CA ARG A 442 20.85 -32.22 0.68
C ARG A 442 21.13 -32.94 -0.64
N CYS A 443 21.52 -32.20 -1.68
CA CYS A 443 21.86 -32.73 -3.00
C CYS A 443 22.97 -33.78 -2.96
N PHE A 444 24.07 -33.52 -2.25
CA PHE A 444 25.17 -34.47 -2.14
C PHE A 444 24.89 -35.62 -1.14
N TRP A 445 23.98 -35.41 -0.18
CA TRP A 445 23.62 -36.41 0.82
C TRP A 445 22.74 -37.54 0.29
N GLU A 446 21.87 -37.22 -0.68
CA GLU A 446 20.93 -38.18 -1.29
C GLU A 446 21.62 -39.50 -1.66
N SER A 447 22.83 -39.40 -2.20
CA SER A 447 23.67 -40.54 -2.60
C SER A 447 24.08 -41.51 -1.49
N LYS A 448 24.05 -41.07 -0.22
CA LYS A 448 24.45 -41.86 0.96
C LYS A 448 23.28 -42.57 1.62
N MET A 449 22.04 -42.31 1.19
CA MET A 449 20.83 -42.90 1.80
C MET A 449 20.65 -44.38 1.42
N PRO A 450 20.11 -45.23 2.31
CA PRO A 450 19.94 -46.67 2.05
C PRO A 450 19.02 -46.97 0.85
N PRO A 451 19.23 -48.10 0.13
CA PRO A 451 18.49 -48.46 -1.07
C PRO A 451 16.96 -48.56 -0.90
N ALA A 452 16.48 -48.82 0.33
CA ALA A 452 15.05 -48.94 0.63
C ALA A 452 14.27 -47.62 0.44
N ARG A 453 14.93 -46.46 0.58
CA ARG A 453 14.40 -45.13 0.19
C ARG A 453 14.77 -44.75 -1.25
N ALA A 454 15.80 -45.37 -1.82
CA ALA A 454 16.18 -45.22 -3.23
C ALA A 454 15.34 -46.08 -4.20
N ALA A 455 14.23 -46.67 -3.73
CA ALA A 455 13.30 -47.43 -4.56
C ALA A 455 12.48 -46.54 -5.52
N ALA A 456 12.62 -45.21 -5.44
CA ALA A 456 12.16 -44.31 -6.49
C ALA A 456 12.98 -44.58 -7.76
N PRO A 457 12.35 -44.81 -8.92
CA PRO A 457 13.06 -45.23 -10.13
C PRO A 457 14.05 -44.18 -10.68
N ASN A 458 14.08 -42.96 -10.13
CA ASN A 458 14.96 -41.85 -10.51
C ASN A 458 15.49 -41.09 -9.27
N ARG A 459 16.73 -40.61 -9.32
CA ARG A 459 17.34 -39.72 -8.30
C ARG A 459 16.67 -38.35 -8.22
N GLN A 460 16.79 -37.68 -7.08
CA GLN A 460 16.31 -36.32 -6.83
C GLN A 460 17.24 -35.30 -7.48
N LEU A 461 16.67 -34.54 -8.41
CA LEU A 461 17.18 -33.28 -8.91
C LEU A 461 16.94 -32.15 -7.88
N PHE A 462 18.00 -31.40 -7.59
CA PHE A 462 17.97 -30.18 -6.81
C PHE A 462 18.21 -28.97 -7.72
N CYS A 463 17.52 -27.86 -7.46
CA CYS A 463 17.57 -26.68 -8.29
C CYS A 463 17.79 -25.39 -7.48
N ILE A 464 18.76 -24.57 -7.89
CA ILE A 464 18.91 -23.18 -7.42
C ILE A 464 18.52 -22.27 -8.59
N ALA A 465 17.44 -21.50 -8.44
CA ALA A 465 16.88 -20.68 -9.50
C ALA A 465 17.02 -19.18 -9.21
N ALA A 466 16.94 -18.35 -10.27
CA ALA A 466 17.10 -16.90 -10.20
C ALA A 466 18.46 -16.46 -9.62
N VAL A 467 19.53 -17.20 -9.96
CA VAL A 467 20.87 -17.01 -9.36
C VAL A 467 21.43 -15.60 -9.57
N GLU A 468 21.02 -14.92 -10.65
CA GLU A 468 21.36 -13.52 -10.94
C GLU A 468 20.85 -12.53 -9.90
N MET A 469 19.85 -12.90 -9.09
CA MET A 469 19.31 -12.05 -8.02
C MET A 469 20.23 -11.99 -6.79
N LEU A 470 21.20 -12.90 -6.68
CA LEU A 470 22.15 -12.92 -5.57
C LEU A 470 23.17 -11.76 -5.69
N PRO A 471 23.61 -11.16 -4.57
CA PRO A 471 24.77 -10.28 -4.55
C PRO A 471 26.04 -10.96 -5.06
N PHE A 472 27.00 -10.16 -5.52
CA PHE A 472 28.24 -10.67 -6.11
C PHE A 472 29.06 -11.55 -5.13
N GLU A 473 29.15 -11.17 -3.86
CA GLU A 473 29.83 -11.97 -2.84
C GLU A 473 29.17 -13.35 -2.70
N THR A 474 27.85 -13.39 -2.61
CA THR A 474 27.07 -14.63 -2.48
C THR A 474 27.15 -15.51 -3.74
N GLN A 475 27.20 -14.92 -4.93
CA GLN A 475 27.45 -15.67 -6.17
C GLN A 475 28.85 -16.31 -6.15
N SER A 476 29.87 -15.56 -5.72
CA SER A 476 31.24 -16.05 -5.62
C SER A 476 31.37 -17.18 -4.61
N PHE A 477 30.69 -17.06 -3.47
CA PHE A 477 30.55 -18.11 -2.48
C PHE A 477 29.92 -19.38 -3.09
N LEU A 478 28.80 -19.25 -3.79
CA LEU A 478 28.12 -20.39 -4.43
C LEU A 478 29.03 -21.12 -5.43
N VAL A 479 29.75 -20.38 -6.28
CA VAL A 479 30.71 -20.96 -7.24
C VAL A 479 31.77 -21.78 -6.51
N LYS A 480 32.38 -21.20 -5.46
CA LYS A 480 33.39 -21.87 -4.65
C LYS A 480 32.86 -23.15 -4.03
N GLN A 481 31.70 -23.09 -3.38
CA GLN A 481 31.10 -24.25 -2.72
C GLN A 481 30.77 -25.38 -3.69
N ILE A 482 30.20 -25.09 -4.87
CA ILE A 482 29.91 -26.11 -5.88
C ILE A 482 31.19 -26.78 -6.35
N ARG A 483 32.24 -26.01 -6.67
CA ARG A 483 33.53 -26.57 -7.12
C ARG A 483 34.20 -27.41 -6.03
N GLU A 484 34.15 -26.98 -4.76
CA GLU A 484 34.67 -27.76 -3.63
C GLU A 484 33.93 -29.08 -3.45
N LEU A 485 32.59 -29.08 -3.54
CA LEU A 485 31.79 -30.29 -3.46
C LEU A 485 32.05 -31.23 -4.64
N GLN A 486 32.16 -30.70 -5.86
CA GLN A 486 32.53 -31.49 -7.05
C GLN A 486 33.92 -32.13 -6.90
N ALA A 487 34.90 -31.41 -6.35
CA ALA A 487 36.24 -31.93 -6.11
C ALA A 487 36.25 -33.00 -5.00
N ARG A 488 35.57 -32.74 -3.88
CA ARG A 488 35.52 -33.64 -2.71
C ARG A 488 34.73 -34.92 -2.98
N TYR A 489 33.72 -34.85 -3.85
CA TYR A 489 32.74 -35.91 -4.08
C TYR A 489 32.62 -36.31 -5.55
N ALA A 490 33.71 -36.31 -6.30
CA ALA A 490 33.71 -36.60 -7.74
C ALA A 490 33.06 -37.95 -8.15
N ALA A 491 33.05 -38.94 -7.25
CA ALA A 491 32.44 -40.24 -7.48
C ALA A 491 30.96 -40.34 -7.05
N ILE A 492 30.47 -39.34 -6.30
CA ILE A 492 29.10 -39.31 -5.79
C ILE A 492 28.14 -38.95 -6.92
N PRO A 493 27.11 -39.77 -7.21
CA PRO A 493 26.06 -39.39 -8.14
C PRO A 493 25.16 -38.32 -7.51
N TYR A 494 25.04 -37.18 -8.17
CA TYR A 494 24.16 -36.06 -7.80
C TYR A 494 23.49 -35.50 -9.06
N LEU A 495 22.32 -34.86 -8.90
CA LEU A 495 21.62 -34.10 -9.94
C LEU A 495 21.41 -32.66 -9.45
N LEU A 496 22.13 -31.71 -10.03
CA LEU A 496 22.08 -30.30 -9.63
C LEU A 496 21.89 -29.41 -10.85
N SER A 497 20.86 -28.57 -10.82
CA SER A 497 20.61 -27.54 -11.82
C SER A 497 20.68 -26.14 -11.21
N LEU A 498 21.19 -25.20 -12.01
CA LEU A 498 21.11 -23.77 -11.77
C LEU A 498 20.23 -23.14 -12.85
N VAL A 499 19.33 -22.24 -12.49
CA VAL A 499 18.52 -21.48 -13.46
C VAL A 499 18.89 -20.00 -13.34
N CYS A 500 19.29 -19.40 -14.47
CA CYS A 500 19.75 -18.03 -14.53
C CYS A 500 19.14 -17.28 -15.72
N VAL A 501 18.85 -16.01 -15.53
CA VAL A 501 18.39 -15.11 -16.59
C VAL A 501 19.57 -14.37 -17.19
N ARG A 502 19.73 -14.46 -18.51
CA ARG A 502 20.71 -13.64 -19.23
C ARG A 502 20.04 -12.37 -19.77
N ARG A 503 20.34 -11.24 -19.13
CA ARG A 503 19.97 -9.91 -19.65
C ARG A 503 20.89 -9.49 -20.81
N ALA A 504 20.47 -8.53 -21.61
CA ALA A 504 21.16 -8.14 -22.86
C ALA A 504 22.51 -7.43 -22.62
N ASP A 505 22.75 -7.02 -21.38
CA ASP A 505 23.84 -6.21 -20.85
C ASP A 505 25.05 -7.09 -20.47
N GLY A 506 25.77 -7.54 -21.50
CA GLY A 506 27.12 -8.11 -21.36
C GLY A 506 27.20 -9.52 -20.75
N PRO A 507 28.43 -10.08 -20.64
CA PRO A 507 28.62 -11.40 -20.06
C PRO A 507 28.55 -11.35 -18.52
N HIS A 508 27.62 -12.11 -17.94
CA HIS A 508 27.49 -12.27 -16.50
C HIS A 508 28.66 -13.11 -15.95
N HIS A 509 29.43 -12.59 -14.98
CA HIS A 509 30.62 -13.27 -14.44
C HIS A 509 30.31 -14.70 -13.97
N PHE A 510 29.19 -14.88 -13.27
CA PHE A 510 28.71 -16.19 -12.83
C PHE A 510 28.56 -17.22 -13.98
N LEU A 511 28.06 -16.81 -15.14
CA LEU A 511 27.88 -17.71 -16.28
C LEU A 511 29.22 -18.07 -16.96
N GLN A 512 30.24 -17.21 -16.83
CA GLN A 512 31.58 -17.52 -17.33
C GLN A 512 32.25 -18.61 -16.51
N ASP A 513 32.02 -18.62 -15.19
CA ASP A 513 32.56 -19.63 -14.28
C ASP A 513 32.04 -21.06 -14.54
N PHE A 514 30.93 -21.19 -15.27
CA PHE A 514 30.29 -22.46 -15.61
C PHE A 514 29.96 -22.57 -17.10
N ALA A 515 30.70 -21.89 -17.97
CA ALA A 515 30.39 -21.78 -19.40
C ALA A 515 30.22 -23.15 -20.11
N GLU A 516 30.95 -24.18 -19.66
CA GLU A 516 30.88 -25.54 -20.17
C GLU A 516 29.59 -26.30 -19.79
N PHE A 517 28.83 -25.79 -18.83
CA PHE A 517 27.59 -26.39 -18.32
C PHE A 517 26.32 -25.64 -18.77
N VAL A 518 26.47 -24.56 -19.54
CA VAL A 518 25.36 -23.68 -19.96
C VAL A 518 24.51 -24.34 -21.05
N CYS A 519 23.20 -24.39 -20.80
CA CYS A 519 22.17 -24.83 -21.74
C CYS A 519 21.07 -23.75 -21.85
N PHE A 520 20.76 -23.31 -23.08
CA PHE A 520 19.67 -22.36 -23.30
C PHE A 520 18.34 -23.11 -23.43
N THR A 521 17.34 -22.68 -22.68
CA THR A 521 16.00 -23.28 -22.71
C THR A 521 14.91 -22.25 -22.44
N ASP A 522 13.76 -22.45 -23.09
CA ASP A 522 12.52 -21.70 -22.84
C ASP A 522 11.51 -22.53 -22.00
N GLY A 523 11.89 -23.75 -21.60
CA GLY A 523 11.05 -24.67 -20.82
C GLY A 523 9.98 -25.38 -21.64
N LEU A 524 8.87 -25.74 -20.97
CA LEU A 524 7.74 -26.44 -21.58
C LEU A 524 6.96 -25.53 -22.54
N GLY A 525 6.42 -26.11 -23.61
CA GLY A 525 5.41 -25.42 -24.42
C GLY A 525 4.11 -25.20 -23.65
N ALA A 526 3.36 -24.15 -23.98
CA ALA A 526 2.15 -23.74 -23.24
C ALA A 526 1.12 -24.87 -22.99
N VAL A 527 0.89 -25.75 -23.97
CA VAL A 527 -0.05 -26.88 -23.82
C VAL A 527 0.43 -27.89 -22.77
N ALA A 528 1.74 -28.18 -22.74
CA ALA A 528 2.32 -29.07 -21.75
C ALA A 528 2.29 -28.41 -20.37
N MET A 529 2.68 -27.15 -20.28
CA MET A 529 2.64 -26.37 -19.03
C MET A 529 1.22 -26.32 -18.44
N ASN A 530 0.19 -26.03 -19.25
CA ASN A 530 -1.21 -26.04 -18.81
C ASN A 530 -1.62 -27.37 -18.20
N LYS A 531 -1.30 -28.49 -18.88
CA LYS A 531 -1.64 -29.84 -18.40
C LYS A 531 -0.92 -30.18 -17.10
N LEU A 532 0.35 -29.80 -16.98
CA LEU A 532 1.15 -30.09 -15.81
C LEU A 532 0.68 -29.28 -14.60
N VAL A 533 0.58 -27.95 -14.73
CA VAL A 533 0.18 -27.05 -13.63
C VAL A 533 -1.21 -27.39 -13.10
N ARG A 534 -2.18 -27.63 -14.00
CA ARG A 534 -3.54 -28.04 -13.60
C ARG A 534 -3.56 -29.38 -12.88
N SER A 535 -2.74 -30.33 -13.32
CA SER A 535 -2.63 -31.62 -12.63
C SER A 535 -1.97 -31.50 -11.26
N ILE A 536 -0.89 -30.71 -11.13
CA ILE A 536 -0.22 -30.49 -9.83
C ILE A 536 -1.17 -29.83 -8.83
N THR A 537 -2.02 -28.92 -9.32
CA THR A 537 -2.95 -28.17 -8.48
C THR A 537 -4.34 -28.78 -8.38
N ASN A 538 -4.55 -29.99 -8.93
CA ASN A 538 -5.85 -30.68 -8.97
C ASN A 538 -7.01 -29.82 -9.50
N ASP A 539 -6.74 -28.90 -10.42
CA ASP A 539 -7.69 -27.90 -10.93
C ASP A 539 -8.40 -27.06 -9.82
N LEU A 540 -7.82 -26.99 -8.61
CA LEU A 540 -8.37 -26.21 -7.48
C LEU A 540 -8.08 -24.71 -7.57
N VAL A 541 -7.27 -24.28 -8.54
CA VAL A 541 -6.90 -22.88 -8.76
C VAL A 541 -7.61 -22.34 -10.00
N GLN A 542 -8.45 -21.33 -9.82
CA GLN A 542 -9.19 -20.66 -10.89
C GLN A 542 -8.83 -19.19 -10.99
N VAL A 543 -8.55 -18.72 -12.20
CA VAL A 543 -8.19 -17.34 -12.52
C VAL A 543 -9.39 -16.66 -13.16
N LEU A 544 -9.79 -15.51 -12.61
CA LEU A 544 -10.86 -14.69 -13.13
C LEU A 544 -10.29 -13.44 -13.80
N THR A 545 -10.66 -13.25 -15.07
CA THR A 545 -10.29 -12.09 -15.87
C THR A 545 -11.53 -11.41 -16.43
N SER A 546 -11.42 -10.14 -16.83
CA SER A 546 -12.48 -9.44 -17.56
C SER A 546 -11.92 -8.23 -18.29
N ASP A 547 -12.48 -7.90 -19.46
CA ASP A 547 -12.04 -6.77 -20.30
C ASP A 547 -12.13 -5.42 -19.58
N ILE A 548 -13.18 -5.24 -18.76
CA ILE A 548 -13.42 -4.01 -18.00
C ILE A 548 -13.70 -4.32 -16.53
N SER A 549 -13.48 -3.32 -15.67
CA SER A 549 -13.81 -3.42 -14.25
C SER A 549 -15.33 -3.45 -14.04
N GLY A 550 -15.79 -4.20 -13.05
CA GLY A 550 -17.21 -4.27 -12.69
C GLY A 550 -18.02 -5.33 -13.42
N GLN A 551 -17.38 -6.33 -14.06
CA GLN A 551 -18.06 -7.48 -14.67
C GLN A 551 -18.51 -8.57 -13.69
N GLY A 552 -18.21 -8.44 -12.39
CA GLY A 552 -18.74 -9.35 -11.37
C GLY A 552 -17.79 -10.47 -10.91
N LYS A 553 -16.47 -10.38 -11.15
CA LYS A 553 -15.47 -11.36 -10.65
C LYS A 553 -15.61 -11.68 -9.16
N THR A 554 -15.61 -10.66 -8.31
CA THR A 554 -15.82 -10.85 -6.86
C THR A 554 -17.19 -11.45 -6.53
N HIS A 555 -18.23 -11.13 -7.32
CA HIS A 555 -19.58 -11.66 -7.10
C HIS A 555 -19.67 -13.14 -7.48
N TYR A 556 -19.04 -13.54 -8.59
CA TYR A 556 -18.89 -14.93 -9.01
C TYR A 556 -18.30 -15.80 -7.88
N ILE A 557 -17.22 -15.34 -7.26
CA ILE A 557 -16.56 -16.07 -6.15
C ILE A 557 -17.46 -16.11 -4.91
N LYS A 558 -18.20 -15.04 -4.62
CA LYS A 558 -19.15 -15.02 -3.50
C LYS A 558 -20.28 -16.04 -3.70
N ASN A 559 -20.81 -16.16 -4.91
CA ASN A 559 -21.86 -17.12 -5.21
C ASN A 559 -21.33 -18.55 -5.13
N PHE A 560 -20.15 -18.81 -5.69
CA PHE A 560 -19.48 -20.10 -5.54
C PHE A 560 -19.29 -20.48 -4.06
N ALA A 561 -18.80 -19.56 -3.24
CA ALA A 561 -18.61 -19.79 -1.81
C ALA A 561 -19.94 -20.09 -1.09
N ALA A 562 -21.00 -19.33 -1.42
CA ALA A 562 -22.33 -19.52 -0.84
C ALA A 562 -22.96 -20.87 -1.23
N GLU A 563 -22.85 -21.27 -2.50
CA GLU A 563 -23.34 -22.56 -3.01
C GLU A 563 -22.59 -23.74 -2.39
N ALA A 564 -21.28 -23.60 -2.21
CA ALA A 564 -20.46 -24.61 -1.55
C ALA A 564 -20.59 -24.60 -0.02
N GLY A 565 -21.26 -23.59 0.58
CA GLY A 565 -21.40 -23.46 2.03
C GLY A 565 -20.09 -23.13 2.77
N ILE A 566 -19.12 -22.52 2.08
CA ILE A 566 -17.79 -22.20 2.61
C ILE A 566 -17.57 -20.69 2.73
N ARG A 567 -16.70 -20.29 3.66
CA ARG A 567 -16.31 -18.90 3.88
C ARG A 567 -15.29 -18.46 2.83
N ARG A 568 -15.29 -17.18 2.51
CA ARG A 568 -14.35 -16.59 1.55
C ARG A 568 -13.31 -15.76 2.30
N ARG A 569 -12.07 -16.21 2.31
CA ARG A 569 -10.93 -15.45 2.84
C ARG A 569 -10.29 -14.62 1.74
N THR A 570 -9.95 -13.36 2.00
CA THR A 570 -9.40 -12.46 0.96
C THR A 570 -7.94 -12.16 1.27
N LEU A 571 -7.08 -12.26 0.25
CA LEU A 571 -5.70 -11.79 0.28
C LEU A 571 -5.55 -10.74 -0.84
N LEU A 572 -5.19 -9.51 -0.48
CA LEU A 572 -4.91 -8.46 -1.46
C LEU A 572 -3.41 -8.39 -1.72
N ILE A 573 -3.02 -8.40 -2.99
CA ILE A 573 -1.65 -8.19 -3.43
C ILE A 573 -1.66 -7.01 -4.41
N CYS A 574 -1.11 -5.88 -3.98
CA CYS A 574 -0.98 -4.66 -4.77
C CYS A 574 0.31 -3.91 -4.38
N ASP A 575 0.74 -2.98 -5.23
CA ASP A 575 1.91 -2.13 -5.04
C ASP A 575 3.22 -2.91 -4.85
N ALA A 576 3.90 -2.73 -3.72
CA ALA A 576 5.09 -3.48 -3.36
C ALA A 576 4.70 -4.76 -2.61
N ILE A 577 5.34 -5.87 -2.95
CA ILE A 577 5.03 -7.18 -2.37
C ILE A 577 5.71 -7.27 -1.00
N ASP A 578 4.90 -7.33 0.06
CA ASP A 578 5.35 -7.59 1.42
C ASP A 578 5.07 -9.07 1.78
N ARG A 579 6.11 -9.91 1.71
CA ARG A 579 5.98 -11.35 1.98
C ARG A 579 5.68 -11.65 3.44
N ALA A 580 6.23 -10.89 4.39
CA ALA A 580 5.95 -11.04 5.81
C ALA A 580 4.46 -10.81 6.09
N GLU A 581 3.88 -9.75 5.52
CA GLU A 581 2.46 -9.45 5.67
C GLU A 581 1.56 -10.51 5.02
N ILE A 582 1.94 -11.03 3.85
CA ILE A 582 1.21 -12.15 3.22
C ILE A 582 1.23 -13.39 4.12
N ILE A 583 2.40 -13.77 4.63
CA ILE A 583 2.55 -14.89 5.58
C ILE A 583 1.67 -14.69 6.80
N ARG A 584 1.69 -13.49 7.39
CA ARG A 584 0.86 -13.13 8.55
C ARG A 584 -0.64 -13.26 8.26
N GLN A 585 -1.12 -12.80 7.09
CA GLN A 585 -2.53 -12.92 6.70
C GLN A 585 -2.99 -14.36 6.47
N LEU A 586 -2.08 -15.24 6.03
CA LEU A 586 -2.34 -16.67 5.88
C LEU A 586 -2.33 -17.41 7.23
N HIS A 587 -1.59 -16.91 8.23
CA HIS A 587 -1.52 -17.52 9.56
C HIS A 587 -2.58 -17.07 10.55
N VAL A 588 -3.03 -15.82 10.47
CA VAL A 588 -3.86 -15.23 11.54
C VAL A 588 -5.22 -14.78 10.99
N PRO A 589 -6.31 -15.53 11.27
CA PRO A 589 -6.36 -16.88 11.87
C PRO A 589 -5.80 -17.98 10.94
N PRO A 590 -5.58 -19.22 11.39
CA PRO A 590 -5.08 -20.30 10.52
C PRO A 590 -6.06 -20.63 9.40
N LEU A 591 -5.56 -21.17 8.28
CA LEU A 591 -6.41 -21.58 7.16
C LEU A 591 -7.13 -22.90 7.45
N ASN A 592 -8.44 -22.97 7.19
CA ASN A 592 -9.23 -24.21 7.28
C ASN A 592 -9.85 -24.61 5.92
N PRO A 593 -9.24 -25.55 5.18
CA PRO A 593 -9.67 -25.88 3.82
C PRO A 593 -11.07 -26.53 3.72
N GLN A 594 -11.63 -27.02 4.82
CA GLN A 594 -13.00 -27.59 4.82
C GLN A 594 -14.08 -26.51 4.98
N GLU A 595 -13.73 -25.36 5.54
CA GLU A 595 -14.68 -24.30 5.87
C GLU A 595 -14.46 -23.03 5.06
N GLU A 596 -13.36 -22.90 4.32
CA GLU A 596 -13.07 -21.69 3.56
C GLU A 596 -12.34 -21.92 2.24
N LEU A 597 -12.41 -20.90 1.37
CA LEU A 597 -11.61 -20.76 0.16
C LEU A 597 -10.76 -19.50 0.23
N LEU A 598 -9.67 -19.46 -0.54
CA LEU A 598 -8.82 -18.29 -0.67
C LEU A 598 -9.15 -17.49 -1.94
N HIS A 599 -9.44 -16.21 -1.78
CA HIS A 599 -9.63 -15.23 -2.84
C HIS A 599 -8.44 -14.26 -2.87
N ILE A 600 -7.54 -14.45 -3.82
CA ILE A 600 -6.39 -13.58 -4.08
C ILE A 600 -6.82 -12.48 -5.06
N ILE A 601 -6.82 -11.23 -4.61
CA ILE A 601 -7.07 -10.06 -5.45
C ILE A 601 -5.72 -9.49 -5.85
N VAL A 602 -5.44 -9.46 -7.16
CA VAL A 602 -4.21 -8.91 -7.73
C VAL A 602 -4.53 -7.56 -8.37
N GLY A 603 -4.04 -6.49 -7.74
CA GLY A 603 -4.08 -5.14 -8.30
C GLY A 603 -2.85 -4.81 -9.15
N ASN A 604 -2.62 -3.53 -9.39
CA ASN A 604 -1.36 -3.04 -9.95
C ASN A 604 -0.19 -3.34 -9.00
N VAL A 605 0.86 -3.99 -9.49
CA VAL A 605 2.04 -4.38 -8.70
C VAL A 605 3.30 -3.81 -9.36
N ALA A 606 4.23 -3.29 -8.55
CA ALA A 606 5.43 -2.62 -9.02
C ALA A 606 6.37 -3.57 -9.79
N ASN A 607 6.45 -4.83 -9.37
CA ASN A 607 7.27 -5.86 -9.99
C ASN A 607 6.44 -7.12 -10.31
N ALA A 608 6.00 -7.23 -11.57
CA ALA A 608 5.19 -8.37 -12.02
C ALA A 608 5.94 -9.70 -12.02
N SER A 609 7.25 -9.70 -12.27
CA SER A 609 8.07 -10.91 -12.27
C SER A 609 8.22 -11.50 -10.87
N GLU A 610 8.41 -10.64 -9.87
CA GLU A 610 8.41 -11.05 -8.46
C GLU A 610 7.06 -11.66 -8.05
N LEU A 611 5.94 -11.06 -8.49
CA LEU A 611 4.61 -11.63 -8.27
C LEU A 611 4.47 -12.99 -8.96
N ASN A 612 4.95 -13.12 -10.19
CA ASN A 612 4.90 -14.36 -10.96
C ASN A 612 5.64 -15.49 -10.24
N MET A 613 6.80 -15.20 -9.65
CA MET A 613 7.55 -16.16 -8.81
C MET A 613 6.87 -16.45 -7.48
N LEU A 614 6.35 -15.44 -6.78
CA LEU A 614 5.60 -15.63 -5.53
C LEU A 614 4.38 -16.54 -5.74
N LEU A 615 3.60 -16.31 -6.79
CA LEU A 615 2.44 -17.14 -7.12
C LEU A 615 2.85 -18.56 -7.53
N PHE A 616 3.99 -18.73 -8.19
CA PHE A 616 4.57 -20.05 -8.43
C PHE A 616 4.86 -20.78 -7.11
N GLU A 617 5.60 -20.16 -6.18
CA GLU A 617 5.87 -20.77 -4.87
C GLU A 617 4.57 -21.06 -4.11
N LEU A 618 3.66 -20.09 -4.01
CA LEU A 618 2.43 -20.22 -3.24
C LEU A 618 1.47 -21.28 -3.79
N LEU A 619 1.39 -21.45 -5.11
CA LEU A 619 0.39 -22.33 -5.74
C LEU A 619 0.95 -23.72 -6.10
N VAL A 620 2.24 -23.82 -6.42
CA VAL A 620 2.91 -25.08 -6.78
C VAL A 620 3.57 -25.71 -5.57
N PHE A 621 4.41 -24.95 -4.86
CA PHE A 621 5.10 -25.46 -3.67
C PHE A 621 4.18 -25.46 -2.45
N ARG A 622 3.12 -24.64 -2.46
CA ARG A 622 2.16 -24.51 -1.35
C ARG A 622 2.83 -24.05 -0.06
N VAL A 623 4.05 -23.53 -0.13
CA VAL A 623 4.80 -22.98 0.99
C VAL A 623 5.58 -21.76 0.52
N ILE A 624 5.61 -20.73 1.35
CA ILE A 624 6.37 -19.51 1.11
C ILE A 624 7.15 -19.14 2.37
N PHE A 625 8.37 -18.64 2.16
CA PHE A 625 9.24 -18.15 3.22
C PHE A 625 9.46 -16.64 3.10
N ASP A 626 9.72 -16.02 4.24
CA ASP A 626 10.37 -14.72 4.38
C ASP A 626 11.30 -14.75 5.61
N GLY A 627 12.61 -14.91 5.36
CA GLY A 627 13.57 -15.23 6.41
C GLY A 627 13.15 -16.51 7.16
N SER A 628 13.01 -16.42 8.48
CA SER A 628 12.57 -17.55 9.34
C SER A 628 11.06 -17.76 9.41
N GLU A 629 10.27 -16.84 8.85
CA GLU A 629 8.81 -16.97 8.80
C GLU A 629 8.41 -17.84 7.59
N VAL A 630 7.37 -18.66 7.79
CA VAL A 630 6.94 -19.65 6.80
C VAL A 630 5.44 -19.84 6.82
N ALA A 631 4.74 -19.62 5.70
CA ALA A 631 3.33 -19.97 5.56
C ALA A 631 3.13 -21.16 4.63
N PHE A 632 2.12 -21.96 4.94
CA PHE A 632 1.70 -23.09 4.11
C PHE A 632 0.23 -22.94 3.66
N LEU A 633 -0.03 -23.37 2.43
CA LEU A 633 -1.34 -23.39 1.80
C LEU A 633 -1.85 -24.84 1.69
N PRO A 634 -2.95 -25.22 2.37
CA PRO A 634 -3.48 -26.58 2.27
C PRO A 634 -3.75 -27.04 0.83
N SER A 635 -3.48 -28.32 0.56
CA SER A 635 -3.55 -28.88 -0.80
C SER A 635 -4.98 -28.95 -1.33
N GLU A 636 -5.95 -29.08 -0.43
CA GLU A 636 -7.38 -29.17 -0.65
C GLU A 636 -8.03 -27.78 -0.77
N LEU A 637 -7.30 -26.70 -0.46
CA LEU A 637 -7.86 -25.35 -0.46
C LEU A 637 -8.12 -24.87 -1.88
N HIS A 638 -9.38 -24.52 -2.16
CA HIS A 638 -9.76 -23.82 -3.38
C HIS A 638 -9.20 -22.40 -3.40
N VAL A 639 -8.59 -22.01 -4.51
CA VAL A 639 -7.98 -20.69 -4.69
C VAL A 639 -8.58 -20.02 -5.92
N PHE A 640 -9.10 -18.81 -5.73
CA PHE A 640 -9.51 -17.91 -6.80
C PHE A 640 -8.53 -16.77 -6.92
N ILE A 641 -8.07 -16.47 -8.13
CA ILE A 641 -7.21 -15.32 -8.43
C ILE A 641 -8.00 -14.35 -9.28
N GLU A 642 -8.37 -13.21 -8.69
CA GLU A 642 -9.02 -12.10 -9.39
C GLU A 642 -7.94 -11.14 -9.90
N LEU A 643 -7.78 -11.04 -11.23
CA LEU A 643 -6.87 -10.07 -11.84
C LEU A 643 -7.58 -8.75 -12.13
N GLU A 644 -6.94 -7.63 -11.78
CA GLU A 644 -7.42 -6.30 -12.14
C GLU A 644 -7.57 -6.18 -13.66
N SER A 645 -8.67 -5.55 -14.09
CA SER A 645 -8.92 -5.28 -15.50
C SER A 645 -8.06 -4.11 -15.94
N ILE A 646 -7.05 -4.37 -16.78
CA ILE A 646 -6.18 -3.34 -17.32
C ILE A 646 -6.98 -2.48 -18.30
N VAL A 647 -7.35 -1.27 -17.89
CA VAL A 647 -7.98 -0.28 -18.76
C VAL A 647 -6.88 0.38 -19.58
N GLY A 648 -6.69 -0.10 -20.81
CA GLY A 648 -5.75 0.47 -21.77
C GLY A 648 -4.99 -0.61 -22.50
N MET A 649 -5.61 -1.21 -23.52
CA MET A 649 -4.99 -1.90 -24.67
C MET A 649 -6.04 -2.50 -25.64
N ALA A 650 -7.34 -2.32 -25.41
CA ALA A 650 -8.36 -2.68 -26.41
C ALA A 650 -8.22 -1.90 -27.76
N GLY A 651 -7.45 -0.80 -27.78
CA GLY A 651 -7.18 0.02 -28.97
C GLY A 651 -5.81 -0.19 -29.61
N ALA A 652 -4.87 -0.90 -28.96
CA ALA A 652 -3.62 -1.26 -29.61
C ALA A 652 -3.95 -2.29 -30.69
N ARG A 653 -3.98 -1.84 -31.95
CA ARG A 653 -4.14 -2.63 -33.17
C ARG A 653 -4.16 -4.14 -32.91
N ARG A 654 -5.29 -4.77 -33.27
CA ARG A 654 -5.28 -6.05 -33.99
C ARG A 654 -4.32 -5.91 -35.16
N SER A 655 -3.01 -5.99 -34.92
CA SER A 655 -2.03 -6.06 -35.97
C SER A 655 -2.24 -7.43 -36.58
N ALA A 656 -2.74 -7.47 -37.81
CA ALA A 656 -2.94 -8.68 -38.60
C ALA A 656 -1.64 -9.52 -38.76
N THR A 657 -0.50 -9.06 -38.23
CA THR A 657 0.77 -9.78 -38.20
C THR A 657 1.08 -10.50 -36.89
N ALA A 658 0.35 -10.25 -35.79
CA ALA A 658 0.50 -11.00 -34.53
C ALA A 658 -0.46 -12.21 -34.43
N GLN A 659 -1.34 -12.38 -35.42
CA GLN A 659 -2.30 -13.50 -35.52
C GLN A 659 -1.66 -14.88 -35.76
N VAL A 660 -0.32 -14.99 -35.78
CA VAL A 660 0.35 -16.19 -36.30
C VAL A 660 1.14 -16.98 -35.24
N ARG A 661 1.21 -16.57 -33.95
CA ARG A 661 2.06 -17.33 -32.99
C ARG A 661 1.45 -17.85 -31.70
N THR A 662 0.25 -17.42 -31.30
CA THR A 662 -0.51 -18.10 -30.25
C THR A 662 -2.00 -18.00 -30.57
N GLY A 663 -2.62 -19.11 -30.93
CA GLY A 663 -4.07 -19.16 -31.16
C GLY A 663 -4.83 -18.95 -29.85
N GLY A 664 -5.32 -17.73 -29.63
CA GLY A 664 -6.24 -17.35 -28.56
C GLY A 664 -6.36 -15.84 -28.47
N ASP A 665 -7.60 -15.32 -28.45
CA ASP A 665 -7.89 -13.91 -28.13
C ASP A 665 -7.30 -13.59 -26.73
N GLY A 666 -6.17 -12.87 -26.69
CA GLY A 666 -5.32 -12.77 -25.50
C GLY A 666 -5.75 -11.69 -24.52
N ASN A 667 -5.87 -12.07 -23.23
CA ASN A 667 -6.02 -11.15 -22.11
C ASN A 667 -4.66 -10.55 -21.73
N HIS A 668 -4.47 -9.24 -21.91
CA HIS A 668 -3.21 -8.54 -21.60
C HIS A 668 -2.72 -8.71 -20.15
N ALA A 669 -3.64 -8.89 -19.18
CA ALA A 669 -3.26 -9.16 -17.78
C ALA A 669 -2.49 -10.49 -17.61
N LEU A 670 -2.76 -11.48 -18.47
CA LEU A 670 -2.07 -12.77 -18.47
C LEU A 670 -0.72 -12.70 -19.19
N ASP A 671 -0.51 -11.73 -20.08
CA ASP A 671 0.79 -11.48 -20.69
C ASP A 671 1.78 -10.94 -19.64
N VAL A 672 1.29 -10.18 -18.66
CA VAL A 672 2.07 -9.64 -17.52
C VAL A 672 2.39 -10.73 -16.50
N LEU A 673 1.47 -11.67 -16.27
CA LEU A 673 1.62 -12.80 -15.34
C LEU A 673 1.51 -14.15 -16.07
N PRO A 674 2.51 -14.52 -16.88
CA PRO A 674 2.41 -15.67 -17.77
C PRO A 674 2.30 -17.01 -17.04
N PHE A 675 2.82 -17.13 -15.80
CA PHE A 675 2.63 -18.34 -15.03
C PHE A 675 1.15 -18.59 -14.70
N VAL A 676 0.43 -17.51 -14.36
CA VAL A 676 -0.99 -17.56 -13.99
C VAL A 676 -1.88 -17.96 -15.18
N ALA A 677 -1.43 -17.69 -16.41
CA ALA A 677 -2.13 -18.08 -17.64
C ALA A 677 -2.32 -19.60 -17.79
N HIS A 678 -1.56 -20.42 -17.06
CA HIS A 678 -1.59 -21.88 -17.19
C HIS A 678 -2.67 -22.57 -16.33
N PHE A 679 -3.29 -21.85 -15.39
CA PHE A 679 -4.39 -22.37 -14.57
C PHE A 679 -5.72 -22.40 -15.33
N HIS A 680 -6.79 -22.89 -14.68
CA HIS A 680 -8.13 -22.78 -15.23
C HIS A 680 -8.55 -21.31 -15.29
N ASN A 681 -8.83 -20.78 -16.48
CA ASN A 681 -9.18 -19.37 -16.67
C ASN A 681 -10.65 -19.23 -17.04
N GLN A 682 -11.35 -18.39 -16.30
CA GLN A 682 -12.71 -17.96 -16.59
C GLN A 682 -12.70 -16.45 -16.88
N HIS A 683 -12.91 -16.10 -18.14
CA HIS A 683 -13.07 -14.70 -18.53
C HIS A 683 -14.54 -14.30 -18.44
N LEU A 684 -14.83 -13.25 -17.69
CA LEU A 684 -16.19 -12.76 -17.45
C LEU A 684 -16.54 -11.61 -18.38
N PHE A 685 -17.65 -11.77 -19.09
CA PHE A 685 -18.32 -10.73 -19.86
C PHE A 685 -19.54 -10.21 -19.08
N PHE A 686 -20.13 -9.12 -19.58
CA PHE A 686 -21.41 -8.66 -19.06
C PHE A 686 -22.46 -9.70 -19.41
N ASP A 687 -23.16 -10.20 -18.39
CA ASP A 687 -24.22 -11.18 -18.54
C ASP A 687 -25.39 -10.78 -17.66
N ILE A 688 -26.53 -10.47 -18.29
CA ILE A 688 -27.75 -10.12 -17.58
C ILE A 688 -28.32 -11.32 -16.81
N GLU A 689 -28.00 -12.55 -17.23
CA GLU A 689 -28.46 -13.77 -16.55
C GLU A 689 -27.77 -13.96 -15.20
N ALA A 690 -26.65 -13.27 -14.95
CA ALA A 690 -26.03 -13.21 -13.63
C ALA A 690 -26.79 -12.31 -12.63
N LEU A 691 -27.84 -11.59 -13.07
CA LEU A 691 -28.70 -10.79 -12.20
C LEU A 691 -29.65 -11.69 -11.42
N THR A 692 -29.35 -11.89 -10.14
CA THR A 692 -30.20 -12.67 -9.23
C THR A 692 -31.25 -11.80 -8.55
N THR A 693 -32.51 -12.24 -8.55
CA THR A 693 -33.59 -11.62 -7.75
C THR A 693 -34.05 -12.55 -6.65
N SER A 694 -34.26 -12.02 -5.43
CA SER A 694 -34.85 -12.81 -4.34
C SER A 694 -36.36 -12.90 -4.50
N ASP A 695 -36.91 -14.11 -4.43
CA ASP A 695 -38.36 -14.38 -4.46
C ASP A 695 -39.13 -13.80 -3.26
N ILE A 696 -38.41 -13.32 -2.24
CA ILE A 696 -38.97 -12.79 -0.99
C ILE A 696 -38.75 -11.27 -0.90
N ASP A 697 -38.02 -10.66 -1.83
CA ASP A 697 -37.68 -9.23 -1.79
C ASP A 697 -38.64 -8.37 -2.64
N PHE A 698 -39.87 -8.21 -2.15
CA PHE A 698 -40.96 -7.49 -2.82
C PHE A 698 -40.59 -6.05 -3.21
N THR A 699 -39.80 -5.38 -2.38
CA THR A 699 -39.43 -3.96 -2.51
C THR A 699 -37.95 -3.76 -2.84
N GLY A 700 -37.26 -4.82 -3.24
CA GLY A 700 -35.88 -4.76 -3.70
C GLY A 700 -35.74 -3.85 -4.92
N PRO A 701 -34.57 -3.20 -5.13
CA PRO A 701 -34.38 -2.25 -6.24
C PRO A 701 -34.76 -2.81 -7.61
N ILE A 702 -34.43 -4.08 -7.89
CA ILE A 702 -34.77 -4.73 -9.17
C ILE A 702 -36.29 -4.89 -9.32
N GLN A 703 -36.99 -5.32 -8.26
CA GLN A 703 -38.44 -5.51 -8.29
C GLN A 703 -39.19 -4.18 -8.45
N VAL A 704 -38.77 -3.13 -7.74
CA VAL A 704 -39.34 -1.78 -7.90
C VAL A 704 -39.21 -1.31 -9.34
N VAL A 705 -38.01 -1.44 -9.93
CA VAL A 705 -37.76 -1.06 -11.32
C VAL A 705 -38.60 -1.92 -12.27
N ALA A 706 -38.55 -3.25 -12.14
CA ALA A 706 -39.28 -4.17 -13.01
C ALA A 706 -40.79 -3.89 -13.03
N ARG A 707 -41.41 -3.58 -11.89
CA ARG A 707 -42.85 -3.23 -11.83
C ARG A 707 -43.20 -1.99 -12.64
N TYR A 708 -42.39 -0.95 -12.51
CA TYR A 708 -42.61 0.29 -13.26
C TYR A 708 -42.33 0.10 -14.74
N LEU A 709 -41.31 -0.68 -15.11
CA LEU A 709 -41.03 -1.02 -16.51
C LEU A 709 -42.14 -1.88 -17.11
N LEU A 710 -42.72 -2.81 -16.34
CA LEU A 710 -43.88 -3.60 -16.73
C LEU A 710 -45.10 -2.71 -16.97
N ALA A 711 -45.43 -1.82 -16.02
CA ALA A 711 -46.53 -0.88 -16.17
C ALA A 711 -46.32 0.11 -17.32
N LEU A 712 -45.07 0.48 -17.61
CA LEU A 712 -44.71 1.31 -18.77
C LEU A 712 -44.93 0.57 -20.09
N ARG A 713 -44.49 -0.69 -20.17
CA ARG A 713 -44.67 -1.58 -21.33
C ARG A 713 -46.15 -1.84 -21.60
N ASP A 714 -46.93 -2.07 -20.56
CA ASP A 714 -48.35 -2.39 -20.65
C ASP A 714 -49.24 -1.13 -20.76
N HIS A 715 -48.62 0.07 -20.77
CA HIS A 715 -49.27 1.38 -20.87
C HIS A 715 -50.31 1.65 -19.77
N THR A 716 -50.09 1.14 -18.56
CA THR A 716 -51.02 1.29 -17.43
C THR A 716 -50.67 2.43 -16.48
N LEU A 717 -49.45 2.99 -16.57
CA LEU A 717 -48.94 3.99 -15.62
C LEU A 717 -49.86 5.19 -15.38
N ASP A 718 -50.61 5.64 -16.39
CA ASP A 718 -51.48 6.83 -16.27
C ASP A 718 -52.90 6.51 -15.81
N HIS A 719 -53.23 5.23 -15.66
CA HIS A 719 -54.56 4.75 -15.29
C HIS A 719 -54.57 4.01 -13.95
N GLU A 720 -53.44 3.40 -13.57
CA GLU A 720 -53.30 2.61 -12.37
C GLU A 720 -52.03 3.00 -11.59
N ASP A 721 -52.15 3.08 -10.26
CA ASP A 721 -50.99 3.26 -9.40
C ASP A 721 -50.24 1.93 -9.24
N VAL A 722 -48.90 1.97 -9.31
CA VAL A 722 -48.06 0.78 -9.22
C VAL A 722 -47.99 0.29 -7.77
N ASP A 723 -48.48 -0.92 -7.52
CA ASP A 723 -48.37 -1.56 -6.20
C ASP A 723 -47.00 -2.22 -6.01
N LEU A 724 -46.17 -1.62 -5.16
CA LEU A 724 -44.84 -2.13 -4.80
C LEU A 724 -44.89 -3.32 -3.83
N ALA A 725 -46.03 -3.59 -3.18
CA ALA A 725 -46.21 -4.69 -2.24
C ALA A 725 -46.82 -5.95 -2.88
N ALA A 726 -47.27 -5.87 -4.14
CA ALA A 726 -47.81 -7.01 -4.86
C ALA A 726 -46.77 -8.12 -5.07
N VAL A 727 -47.20 -9.31 -5.49
CA VAL A 727 -46.32 -10.50 -5.66
C VAL A 727 -45.12 -10.16 -6.56
N PRO A 728 -43.89 -10.64 -6.24
CA PRO A 728 -42.70 -10.33 -7.04
C PRO A 728 -42.84 -10.80 -8.48
N ILE A 729 -42.38 -9.99 -9.41
CA ILE A 729 -42.28 -10.37 -10.82
C ILE A 729 -41.24 -11.49 -10.91
N SER A 730 -41.51 -12.50 -11.74
CA SER A 730 -40.59 -13.63 -11.91
C SER A 730 -39.20 -13.15 -12.31
N GLU A 731 -38.16 -13.86 -11.88
CA GLU A 731 -36.77 -13.50 -12.18
C GLU A 731 -36.51 -13.35 -13.69
N ILE A 732 -37.07 -14.26 -14.50
CA ILE A 732 -36.95 -14.25 -15.96
C ILE A 732 -37.56 -12.97 -16.54
N GLU A 733 -38.75 -12.57 -16.08
CA GLU A 733 -39.40 -11.35 -16.55
C GLU A 733 -38.70 -10.08 -16.05
N CYS A 734 -38.19 -10.08 -14.81
CA CYS A 734 -37.34 -9.01 -14.30
C CYS A 734 -36.11 -8.80 -15.20
N ARG A 735 -35.39 -9.88 -15.53
CA ARG A 735 -34.23 -9.84 -16.42
C ARG A 735 -34.62 -9.30 -17.80
N GLY A 736 -35.72 -9.79 -18.38
CA GLY A 736 -36.21 -9.33 -19.68
C GLY A 736 -36.52 -7.84 -19.71
N LEU A 737 -37.27 -7.33 -18.72
CA LEU A 737 -37.61 -5.92 -18.61
C LEU A 737 -36.37 -5.04 -18.38
N VAL A 738 -35.51 -5.43 -17.44
CA VAL A 738 -34.30 -4.66 -17.15
C VAL A 738 -33.38 -4.66 -18.38
N HIS A 739 -33.20 -5.79 -19.06
CA HIS A 739 -32.41 -5.89 -20.28
C HIS A 739 -32.93 -4.95 -21.38
N GLU A 740 -34.25 -4.97 -21.62
CA GLU A 740 -34.91 -4.15 -22.65
C GLU A 740 -34.65 -2.67 -22.44
N TYR A 741 -34.88 -2.15 -21.23
CA TYR A 741 -34.78 -0.71 -20.94
C TYR A 741 -33.36 -0.26 -20.60
N PHE A 742 -32.50 -1.14 -20.11
CA PHE A 742 -31.09 -0.83 -19.84
C PHE A 742 -30.26 -0.82 -21.14
N LEU A 743 -30.56 -1.66 -22.12
CA LEU A 743 -29.85 -1.69 -23.40
C LEU A 743 -30.59 -0.94 -24.53
N ALA A 744 -31.72 -0.32 -24.21
CA ALA A 744 -32.46 0.53 -25.14
C ALA A 744 -31.56 1.62 -25.76
N ASP A 745 -31.80 1.92 -27.05
CA ASP A 745 -31.19 3.01 -27.81
C ASP A 745 -29.65 2.98 -27.99
N ARG A 746 -28.96 1.86 -27.69
CA ARG A 746 -27.49 1.72 -27.79
C ARG A 746 -26.71 2.80 -27.02
N ILE A 747 -27.30 3.41 -26.00
CA ILE A 747 -26.67 4.46 -25.20
C ILE A 747 -25.49 3.88 -24.39
N VAL A 748 -25.63 2.62 -23.94
CA VAL A 748 -24.60 1.87 -23.23
C VAL A 748 -23.63 1.22 -24.23
N MET A 749 -22.48 1.86 -24.47
CA MET A 749 -21.47 1.34 -25.40
C MET A 749 -20.68 0.13 -24.84
N SER A 750 -20.50 0.08 -23.52
CA SER A 750 -19.78 -0.98 -22.82
C SER A 750 -20.50 -1.33 -21.51
N PRO A 751 -21.49 -2.24 -21.52
CA PRO A 751 -22.25 -2.59 -20.32
C PRO A 751 -21.38 -3.33 -19.31
N SER A 752 -21.67 -3.11 -18.01
CA SER A 752 -21.11 -3.91 -16.92
C SER A 752 -22.10 -4.07 -15.77
N MET A 753 -21.89 -5.08 -14.92
CA MET A 753 -22.75 -5.32 -13.76
C MET A 753 -22.77 -4.12 -12.81
N ARG A 754 -21.65 -3.37 -12.70
CA ARG A 754 -21.60 -2.13 -11.91
C ARG A 754 -22.47 -1.01 -12.48
N VAL A 755 -22.47 -0.84 -13.81
CA VAL A 755 -23.33 0.16 -14.49
C VAL A 755 -24.79 -0.21 -14.29
N LEU A 756 -25.11 -1.48 -14.50
CA LEU A 756 -26.46 -2.01 -14.30
C LEU A 756 -26.95 -1.79 -12.86
N ASP A 757 -26.15 -2.18 -11.86
CA ASP A 757 -26.50 -1.97 -10.45
C ASP A 757 -26.69 -0.48 -10.12
N THR A 758 -25.87 0.40 -10.70
CA THR A 758 -26.02 1.86 -10.54
C THR A 758 -27.34 2.36 -11.16
N PHE A 759 -27.65 1.94 -12.39
CA PHE A 759 -28.89 2.28 -13.09
C PHE A 759 -30.11 1.84 -12.28
N VAL A 760 -30.15 0.57 -11.86
CA VAL A 760 -31.27 0.00 -11.11
C VAL A 760 -31.45 0.69 -9.77
N ARG A 761 -30.37 0.93 -8.99
CA ARG A 761 -30.48 1.57 -7.67
C ARG A 761 -30.98 3.01 -7.74
N VAL A 762 -30.47 3.79 -8.69
CA VAL A 762 -30.88 5.19 -8.85
C VAL A 762 -32.34 5.26 -9.30
N LEU A 763 -32.73 4.43 -10.27
CA LEU A 763 -34.10 4.40 -10.74
C LEU A 763 -35.06 3.92 -9.64
N ALA A 764 -34.71 2.86 -8.91
CA ALA A 764 -35.52 2.34 -7.82
C ALA A 764 -35.78 3.38 -6.71
N ASP A 765 -34.76 4.15 -6.32
CA ASP A 765 -34.91 5.22 -5.32
C ASP A 765 -35.93 6.28 -5.78
N GLN A 766 -35.85 6.71 -7.04
CA GLN A 766 -36.77 7.70 -7.59
C GLN A 766 -38.19 7.17 -7.77
N LEU A 767 -38.35 5.93 -8.24
CA LEU A 767 -39.66 5.29 -8.40
C LEU A 767 -40.33 4.97 -7.06
N SER A 768 -39.53 4.70 -6.02
CA SER A 768 -40.06 4.54 -4.66
C SER A 768 -40.68 5.84 -4.15
N HIS A 769 -40.04 6.99 -4.38
CA HIS A 769 -40.62 8.30 -4.04
C HIS A 769 -41.83 8.65 -4.91
N LEU A 770 -41.86 8.25 -6.19
CA LEU A 770 -43.04 8.40 -7.04
C LEU A 770 -44.26 7.69 -6.44
N SER A 771 -44.08 6.45 -6.00
CA SER A 771 -45.13 5.63 -5.38
C SER A 771 -45.65 6.21 -4.05
N GLN A 772 -44.80 6.95 -3.34
CA GLN A 772 -45.15 7.59 -2.06
C GLN A 772 -45.82 8.95 -2.25
N SER A 773 -45.85 9.50 -3.47
CA SER A 773 -46.42 10.81 -3.75
C SER A 773 -47.95 10.75 -3.86
N PRO A 774 -48.71 11.34 -2.92
CA PRO A 774 -50.17 11.44 -3.07
C PRO A 774 -50.55 12.36 -4.24
N PHE A 775 -49.73 13.38 -4.52
CA PHE A 775 -49.95 14.33 -5.62
C PHE A 775 -49.81 13.69 -7.00
N LEU A 776 -48.82 12.83 -7.19
CA LEU A 776 -48.55 12.17 -8.48
C LEU A 776 -49.33 10.86 -8.66
N SER A 777 -50.14 10.45 -7.68
CA SER A 777 -51.07 9.33 -7.83
C SER A 777 -52.07 9.60 -8.96
N VAL A 778 -52.65 8.54 -9.53
CA VAL A 778 -53.66 8.69 -10.60
C VAL A 778 -54.82 9.58 -10.15
N ASN A 779 -55.30 9.35 -8.93
CA ASN A 779 -56.34 10.17 -8.31
C ASN A 779 -55.85 11.61 -8.06
N GLY A 780 -54.64 11.78 -7.54
CA GLY A 780 -54.05 13.10 -7.27
C GLY A 780 -53.98 13.97 -8.50
N LEU A 781 -53.46 13.43 -9.61
CA LEU A 781 -53.37 14.15 -10.89
C LEU A 781 -54.75 14.51 -11.46
N SER A 782 -55.74 13.62 -11.35
CA SER A 782 -57.11 13.89 -11.79
C SER A 782 -57.74 15.09 -11.08
N LEU A 783 -57.38 15.32 -9.81
CA LEU A 783 -57.89 16.43 -8.99
C LEU A 783 -57.22 17.77 -9.31
N THR A 784 -56.05 17.78 -9.96
CA THR A 784 -55.34 19.03 -10.31
C THR A 784 -55.96 19.78 -11.50
N GLY A 785 -56.89 19.15 -12.24
CA GLY A 785 -57.52 19.75 -13.42
C GLY A 785 -56.56 19.98 -14.60
N THR A 786 -55.34 19.45 -14.55
CA THR A 786 -54.38 19.54 -15.64
C THR A 786 -54.68 18.47 -16.69
N ASN A 787 -55.07 18.90 -17.90
CA ASN A 787 -55.31 18.02 -19.06
C ASN A 787 -53.99 17.51 -19.68
N ILE A 788 -53.09 16.96 -18.87
CA ILE A 788 -51.81 16.42 -19.35
C ILE A 788 -51.96 14.89 -19.48
N THR A 789 -52.35 14.45 -20.68
CA THR A 789 -52.34 13.03 -21.03
C THR A 789 -50.91 12.48 -20.91
N ASN A 790 -50.76 11.31 -20.29
CA ASN A 790 -49.51 10.57 -20.17
C ASN A 790 -48.44 11.18 -19.23
N THR A 791 -48.86 11.94 -18.21
CA THR A 791 -47.95 12.62 -17.25
C THR A 791 -47.00 11.65 -16.55
N ARG A 792 -47.52 10.53 -16.02
CA ARG A 792 -46.73 9.56 -15.26
C ARG A 792 -45.78 8.81 -16.18
N THR A 793 -46.25 8.45 -17.38
CA THR A 793 -45.40 7.90 -18.44
C THR A 793 -44.23 8.83 -18.79
N ILE A 794 -44.48 10.13 -18.95
CA ILE A 794 -43.42 11.11 -19.27
C ILE A 794 -42.42 11.25 -18.11
N LEU A 795 -42.92 11.29 -16.87
CA LEU A 795 -42.06 11.38 -15.68
C LEU A 795 -41.19 10.13 -15.52
N VAL A 796 -41.74 8.93 -15.66
CA VAL A 796 -40.99 7.67 -15.57
C VAL A 796 -39.91 7.60 -16.67
N ASN A 797 -40.24 7.97 -17.92
CA ASN A 797 -39.24 8.05 -18.98
C ASN A 797 -38.13 9.05 -18.67
N ALA A 798 -38.45 10.20 -18.07
CA ALA A 798 -37.43 11.16 -17.64
C ALA A 798 -36.54 10.60 -16.51
N LEU A 799 -37.10 9.84 -15.57
CA LEU A 799 -36.33 9.17 -14.51
C LEU A 799 -35.41 8.07 -15.05
N ILE A 800 -35.86 7.34 -16.09
CA ILE A 800 -35.04 6.34 -16.81
C ILE A 800 -33.86 7.05 -17.48
N GLU A 801 -34.10 8.15 -18.20
CA GLU A 801 -33.04 8.95 -18.83
C GLU A 801 -32.02 9.47 -17.80
N VAL A 802 -32.49 10.02 -16.67
CA VAL A 802 -31.64 10.47 -15.57
C VAL A 802 -30.79 9.31 -15.03
N SER A 803 -31.36 8.13 -14.86
CA SER A 803 -30.67 6.96 -14.31
C SER A 803 -29.62 6.40 -15.27
N HIS A 804 -29.91 6.40 -16.58
CA HIS A 804 -28.96 6.04 -17.63
C HIS A 804 -27.74 6.93 -17.64
N ASP A 805 -28.01 8.22 -17.73
CA ASP A 805 -27.02 9.26 -17.69
C ASP A 805 -26.17 9.16 -16.41
N PHE A 806 -26.79 8.84 -15.28
CA PHE A 806 -26.11 8.60 -14.02
C PHE A 806 -25.10 7.45 -14.06
N ALA A 807 -25.52 6.32 -14.62
CA ALA A 807 -24.74 5.10 -14.69
C ALA A 807 -23.58 5.22 -15.71
N LEU A 808 -23.82 5.90 -16.83
CA LEU A 808 -22.86 6.04 -17.93
C LEU A 808 -21.81 7.14 -17.72
N ARG A 809 -22.16 8.23 -17.01
CA ARG A 809 -21.19 9.28 -16.65
C ARG A 809 -20.03 8.75 -15.80
N SER A 810 -20.21 7.64 -15.09
CA SER A 810 -19.15 7.00 -14.30
C SER A 810 -18.08 6.28 -15.15
N ILE A 811 -18.29 6.12 -16.46
CA ILE A 811 -17.42 5.34 -17.36
C ILE A 811 -17.03 6.09 -18.65
N ALA A 812 -17.74 7.16 -19.03
CA ALA A 812 -17.53 7.86 -20.30
C ALA A 812 -16.15 8.55 -20.40
N THR A 813 -15.22 7.92 -21.11
CA THR A 813 -13.96 8.49 -21.58
C THR A 813 -14.14 9.06 -22.99
N GLY A 814 -13.64 10.27 -23.23
CA GLY A 814 -13.64 10.90 -24.55
C GLY A 814 -12.85 10.02 -25.54
N GLY A 815 -13.32 9.95 -26.79
CA GLY A 815 -12.87 8.97 -27.81
C GLY A 815 -11.38 8.97 -28.19
N GLY A 816 -10.51 9.75 -27.54
CA GLY A 816 -9.06 9.70 -27.66
C GLY A 816 -8.33 8.94 -26.54
N ALA A 817 -9.05 8.42 -25.54
CA ALA A 817 -8.49 7.82 -24.31
C ALA A 817 -7.81 6.45 -24.49
N ALA A 818 -7.90 5.82 -25.66
CA ALA A 818 -7.48 4.43 -25.84
C ALA A 818 -5.95 4.25 -25.99
N GLU A 819 -5.16 5.32 -25.98
CA GLU A 819 -3.72 5.29 -26.32
C GLU A 819 -2.76 5.79 -25.20
N SER A 820 -3.24 6.39 -24.10
CA SER A 820 -2.34 6.97 -23.08
C SER A 820 -2.02 6.00 -21.93
N THR A 821 -0.73 5.73 -21.68
CA THR A 821 -0.24 5.01 -20.50
C THR A 821 -0.16 5.88 -19.23
N ASP A 822 -0.40 7.19 -19.36
CA ASP A 822 -0.41 8.12 -18.24
C ASP A 822 -1.83 8.23 -17.64
N TYR A 823 -1.96 7.85 -16.37
CA TYR A 823 -3.21 7.93 -15.61
C TYR A 823 -3.77 9.36 -15.56
N VAL A 824 -2.90 10.39 -15.55
CA VAL A 824 -3.31 11.80 -15.55
C VAL A 824 -3.90 12.19 -16.91
N GLU A 825 -3.31 11.72 -18.00
CA GLU A 825 -3.82 11.93 -19.35
C GLU A 825 -5.15 11.21 -19.55
N TYR A 826 -5.27 9.96 -19.11
CA TYR A 826 -6.52 9.20 -19.06
C TYR A 826 -7.61 9.94 -18.25
N MET A 827 -7.30 10.40 -17.04
CA MET A 827 -8.23 11.18 -16.21
C MET A 827 -8.66 12.49 -16.89
N ASN A 828 -7.79 13.12 -17.67
CA ASN A 828 -8.11 14.33 -18.45
C ASN A 828 -9.02 14.06 -19.64
N THR A 829 -9.08 12.82 -20.13
CA THR A 829 -10.02 12.39 -21.18
C THR A 829 -11.41 12.04 -20.64
N MET A 830 -11.59 11.88 -19.32
CA MET A 830 -12.92 11.65 -18.75
C MET A 830 -13.86 12.80 -19.08
N THR A 831 -15.13 12.47 -19.36
CA THR A 831 -16.16 13.47 -19.66
C THR A 831 -16.24 14.48 -18.51
N LYS A 832 -15.89 15.74 -18.78
CA LYS A 832 -15.86 16.76 -17.74
C LYS A 832 -17.29 17.11 -17.33
N TRP A 833 -17.43 17.43 -16.05
CA TRP A 833 -18.67 17.96 -15.47
C TRP A 833 -19.25 19.14 -16.26
N THR A 834 -18.40 19.99 -16.86
CA THR A 834 -18.80 21.15 -17.68
C THR A 834 -19.50 20.76 -18.98
N ASP A 835 -19.23 19.57 -19.50
CA ASP A 835 -19.59 19.18 -20.87
C ASP A 835 -20.91 18.38 -20.91
N SER A 836 -21.59 18.31 -19.76
CA SER A 836 -22.75 17.47 -19.51
C SER A 836 -24.06 18.27 -19.41
N ASN A 837 -25.14 17.71 -19.96
CA ASN A 837 -26.51 18.22 -19.88
C ASN A 837 -27.20 17.67 -18.62
N HIS A 838 -27.34 18.50 -17.59
CA HIS A 838 -27.78 18.07 -16.25
C HIS A 838 -29.26 18.32 -15.99
N LEU A 839 -30.19 17.78 -16.80
CA LEU A 839 -31.58 17.76 -16.36
C LEU A 839 -31.72 16.69 -15.28
N LEU A 840 -31.93 17.10 -14.03
CA LEU A 840 -32.19 16.21 -12.92
C LEU A 840 -33.61 16.43 -12.44
N VAL A 841 -34.34 15.34 -12.20
CA VAL A 841 -35.65 15.36 -11.55
C VAL A 841 -35.46 14.82 -10.13
N PHE A 842 -35.92 15.56 -9.12
CA PHE A 842 -35.82 15.22 -7.71
C PHE A 842 -37.19 15.24 -7.06
N PHE A 843 -37.42 14.30 -6.14
CA PHE A 843 -38.48 14.44 -5.15
C PHE A 843 -38.01 15.32 -3.99
N GLN A 844 -38.86 16.28 -3.63
CA GLN A 844 -38.61 17.21 -2.53
C GLN A 844 -38.77 16.49 -1.19
N SER A 845 -37.87 16.75 -0.25
CA SER A 845 -37.93 16.17 1.10
C SER A 845 -38.76 17.00 2.07
N GLN A 846 -38.80 18.33 1.89
CA GLN A 846 -39.62 19.22 2.73
C GLN A 846 -41.10 19.19 2.35
N ASN A 847 -41.40 18.93 1.07
CA ASN A 847 -42.74 18.88 0.51
C ASN A 847 -42.96 17.49 -0.08
N GLU A 848 -43.37 16.55 0.78
CA GLU A 848 -43.59 15.16 0.38
C GLU A 848 -44.54 15.07 -0.82
N GLY A 849 -44.10 14.37 -1.86
CA GLY A 849 -44.87 14.18 -3.09
C GLY A 849 -44.68 15.25 -4.18
N CYS A 850 -43.99 16.36 -3.91
CA CYS A 850 -43.62 17.34 -4.94
C CYS A 850 -42.30 16.97 -5.62
N ILE A 851 -42.15 17.36 -6.89
CA ILE A 851 -40.91 17.26 -7.63
C ILE A 851 -40.26 18.63 -7.83
N CYS A 852 -38.95 18.61 -8.04
CA CYS A 852 -38.13 19.75 -8.44
C CYS A 852 -37.26 19.31 -9.61
N THR A 853 -37.04 20.19 -10.58
CA THR A 853 -36.07 19.96 -11.64
C THR A 853 -34.89 20.89 -11.48
N LEU A 854 -33.67 20.34 -11.53
CA LEU A 854 -32.45 21.11 -11.58
C LEU A 854 -31.84 20.98 -12.98
N TYR A 855 -31.33 22.07 -13.52
CA TYR A 855 -30.73 22.13 -14.86
C TYR A 855 -29.77 23.31 -14.97
N ARG A 856 -28.85 23.24 -15.94
CA ARG A 856 -28.01 24.38 -16.33
C ARG A 856 -28.70 25.30 -17.31
N ASP A 857 -29.33 24.71 -18.32
CA ASP A 857 -30.08 25.41 -19.36
C ASP A 857 -31.58 25.08 -19.22
N PRO A 858 -32.44 26.08 -18.99
CA PRO A 858 -33.89 25.92 -18.98
C PRO A 858 -34.46 25.28 -20.26
N SER A 859 -33.77 25.41 -21.41
CA SER A 859 -34.21 24.84 -22.69
C SER A 859 -34.27 23.32 -22.70
N HIS A 860 -33.52 22.67 -21.81
CA HIS A 860 -33.47 21.21 -21.71
C HIS A 860 -34.66 20.61 -20.94
N VAL A 861 -35.51 21.42 -20.30
CA VAL A 861 -36.69 20.93 -19.59
C VAL A 861 -37.80 20.61 -20.59
N LYS A 862 -38.17 19.32 -20.73
CA LYS A 862 -39.23 18.87 -21.63
C LYS A 862 -40.56 19.61 -21.34
N PRO A 863 -41.36 19.98 -22.37
CA PRO A 863 -42.59 20.77 -22.19
C PRO A 863 -43.60 20.18 -21.19
N ALA A 864 -43.74 18.87 -21.14
CA ALA A 864 -44.65 18.21 -20.21
C ALA A 864 -44.13 18.23 -18.76
N ILE A 865 -42.82 18.14 -18.53
CA ILE A 865 -42.22 18.33 -17.20
C ILE A 865 -42.40 19.79 -16.76
N ARG A 866 -42.27 20.75 -17.67
CA ARG A 866 -42.58 22.17 -17.41
C ARG A 866 -44.02 22.35 -16.95
N GLN A 867 -44.99 21.73 -17.63
CA GLN A 867 -46.40 21.78 -17.23
C GLN A 867 -46.65 21.10 -15.87
N LEU A 868 -45.94 20.02 -15.56
CA LEU A 868 -46.03 19.38 -14.24
C LEU A 868 -45.48 20.28 -13.12
N LEU A 869 -44.36 20.99 -13.36
CA LEU A 869 -43.84 21.97 -12.40
C LEU A 869 -44.78 23.18 -12.24
N MET A 870 -45.41 23.62 -13.33
CA MET A 870 -46.45 24.64 -13.29
C MET A 870 -47.58 24.24 -12.35
N SER A 871 -48.06 22.99 -12.44
CA SER A 871 -49.17 22.50 -11.61
C SER A 871 -48.88 22.47 -10.11
N GLN A 872 -47.60 22.48 -9.72
CA GLN A 872 -47.15 22.49 -8.32
C GLN A 872 -46.89 23.90 -7.78
N PHE A 873 -47.02 24.93 -8.64
CA PHE A 873 -46.75 26.30 -8.27
C PHE A 873 -47.95 26.96 -7.60
N ILE A 874 -47.84 27.27 -6.30
CA ILE A 874 -48.86 28.02 -5.56
C ILE A 874 -48.37 29.46 -5.37
N PRO A 875 -48.98 30.48 -5.99
CA PRO A 875 -48.61 31.86 -5.74
C PRO A 875 -49.25 32.37 -4.45
N ASP A 876 -48.40 32.91 -3.57
CA ASP A 876 -48.73 33.69 -2.36
C ASP A 876 -49.59 33.03 -1.27
N ALA A 877 -49.00 32.82 -0.08
CA ALA A 877 -49.63 32.17 1.08
C ALA A 877 -50.75 33.00 1.77
N SER A 878 -51.15 34.14 1.18
CA SER A 878 -52.14 35.07 1.75
C SER A 878 -53.55 34.95 1.16
N ALA A 879 -53.76 34.12 0.13
CA ALA A 879 -55.07 33.93 -0.49
C ALA A 879 -55.88 32.82 0.21
N THR A 880 -56.96 33.22 0.89
CA THR A 880 -57.83 32.37 1.72
C THR A 880 -58.83 31.49 0.95
N HIS A 881 -58.68 31.30 -0.37
CA HIS A 881 -59.52 30.38 -1.13
C HIS A 881 -58.73 29.58 -2.19
N PRO A 882 -58.86 28.24 -2.24
CA PRO A 882 -58.30 27.44 -3.31
C PRO A 882 -59.15 27.67 -4.57
N SER A 883 -58.75 28.61 -5.41
CA SER A 883 -59.31 28.75 -6.75
C SER A 883 -58.49 27.91 -7.73
N LEU A 884 -59.20 27.24 -8.65
CA LEU A 884 -58.64 26.53 -9.79
C LEU A 884 -57.55 27.38 -10.47
N PHE A 885 -56.46 26.73 -10.86
CA PHE A 885 -55.33 27.34 -11.56
C PHE A 885 -55.82 28.22 -12.71
N SER A 886 -55.69 29.55 -12.61
CA SER A 886 -56.27 30.49 -13.58
C SER A 886 -55.34 30.68 -14.79
N ASN A 887 -55.90 31.07 -15.94
CA ASN A 887 -55.12 31.41 -17.14
C ASN A 887 -54.13 32.57 -16.93
N GLU A 888 -54.33 33.41 -15.90
CA GLU A 888 -53.37 34.45 -15.48
C GLU A 888 -52.19 33.88 -14.69
N GLN A 889 -52.43 32.87 -13.83
CA GLN A 889 -51.37 32.17 -13.09
C GLN A 889 -50.44 31.37 -14.02
N ALA A 890 -51.00 30.76 -15.07
CA ALA A 890 -50.22 30.09 -16.13
C ALA A 890 -49.33 31.06 -16.93
N ARG A 891 -49.71 32.35 -17.04
CA ARG A 891 -48.90 33.39 -17.70
C ARG A 891 -47.76 33.91 -16.81
N ALA A 892 -47.89 33.79 -15.48
CA ALA A 892 -46.89 34.25 -14.52
C ALA A 892 -45.77 33.23 -14.23
N PHE A 893 -46.00 31.93 -14.51
CA PHE A 893 -44.99 30.90 -14.27
C PHE A 893 -43.90 30.91 -15.34
N ALA A 894 -42.67 31.22 -14.93
CA ALA A 894 -41.46 31.03 -15.72
C ALA A 894 -40.59 29.94 -15.08
N ILE A 895 -39.95 29.13 -15.92
CA ILE A 895 -38.94 28.18 -15.47
C ILE A 895 -37.79 28.99 -14.83
N PRO A 896 -37.38 28.68 -13.58
CA PRO A 896 -36.28 29.34 -12.89
C PRO A 896 -34.98 29.40 -13.68
N GLU A 897 -34.38 30.59 -13.82
CA GLU A 897 -33.02 30.71 -14.35
C GLU A 897 -32.02 30.74 -13.20
N PHE A 898 -31.60 29.55 -12.74
CA PHE A 898 -30.78 29.39 -11.54
C PHE A 898 -29.47 30.18 -11.55
N SER A 899 -28.88 30.44 -12.72
CA SER A 899 -27.64 31.21 -12.88
C SER A 899 -27.77 32.68 -12.47
N LYS A 900 -29.00 33.21 -12.44
CA LYS A 900 -29.33 34.58 -12.04
C LYS A 900 -29.89 34.68 -10.62
N MET A 901 -30.08 33.56 -9.93
CA MET A 901 -30.66 33.54 -8.58
C MET A 901 -29.63 33.91 -7.50
N PRO A 902 -30.05 34.64 -6.45
CA PRO A 902 -29.19 34.90 -5.29
C PRO A 902 -28.93 33.61 -4.50
N ALA A 903 -27.77 33.53 -3.84
CA ALA A 903 -27.33 32.35 -3.10
C ALA A 903 -28.34 31.87 -2.03
N GLY A 904 -29.08 32.79 -1.40
CA GLY A 904 -30.11 32.46 -0.42
C GLY A 904 -31.31 31.72 -1.01
N GLU A 905 -31.68 31.99 -2.27
CA GLU A 905 -32.76 31.26 -2.96
C GLU A 905 -32.28 29.88 -3.43
N LEU A 906 -31.05 29.78 -3.91
CA LEU A 906 -30.43 28.48 -4.22
C LEU A 906 -30.34 27.59 -2.97
N LEU A 907 -30.08 28.18 -1.81
CA LEU A 907 -30.03 27.46 -0.53
C LEU A 907 -31.40 26.92 -0.16
N LYS A 908 -32.47 27.70 -0.33
CA LYS A 908 -33.84 27.21 -0.11
C LYS A 908 -34.15 26.00 -0.98
N ILE A 909 -33.79 26.05 -2.27
CA ILE A 909 -33.96 24.90 -3.19
C ILE A 909 -33.19 23.67 -2.70
N LEU A 910 -31.93 23.85 -2.28
CA LEU A 910 -31.12 22.77 -1.73
C LEU A 910 -31.75 22.17 -0.46
N GLU A 911 -32.21 23.00 0.46
CA GLU A 911 -32.87 22.56 1.68
C GLU A 911 -34.14 21.76 1.38
N THR A 912 -34.94 22.24 0.42
CA THR A 912 -36.17 21.57 -0.01
C THR A 912 -35.91 20.16 -0.52
N ILE A 913 -34.80 19.91 -1.22
CA ILE A 913 -34.45 18.57 -1.69
C ILE A 913 -33.65 17.76 -0.66
N ALA A 914 -32.89 18.37 0.25
CA ALA A 914 -31.90 17.68 1.07
C ALA A 914 -32.38 17.29 2.48
N ARG A 915 -33.40 17.96 3.04
CA ARG A 915 -33.87 17.74 4.41
C ARG A 915 -35.40 17.70 4.50
N THR A 916 -35.93 17.04 5.52
CA THR A 916 -37.39 16.99 5.77
C THR A 916 -37.87 18.11 6.70
N SER A 917 -36.99 18.59 7.59
CA SER A 917 -37.33 19.66 8.53
C SER A 917 -37.40 21.03 7.82
N HIS A 918 -38.35 21.86 8.23
CA HIS A 918 -38.48 23.28 7.85
C HIS A 918 -37.80 24.24 8.83
N ALA A 919 -37.17 23.76 9.90
CA ALA A 919 -36.55 24.60 10.92
C ALA A 919 -35.45 25.49 10.32
N GLU A 920 -35.36 26.74 10.76
CA GLU A 920 -34.32 27.66 10.31
C GLU A 920 -32.94 27.16 10.78
N ARG A 921 -31.96 27.14 9.88
CA ARG A 921 -30.60 26.69 10.17
C ARG A 921 -29.59 27.77 9.82
N THR A 922 -28.62 27.97 10.70
CA THR A 922 -27.49 28.86 10.46
C THR A 922 -26.38 28.09 9.76
N TYR A 923 -25.97 28.56 8.58
CA TYR A 923 -24.90 27.96 7.80
C TYR A 923 -23.63 28.83 7.86
N SER A 924 -22.47 28.18 7.80
CA SER A 924 -21.21 28.89 7.57
C SER A 924 -21.23 29.59 6.21
N PRO A 925 -20.54 30.74 6.07
CA PRO A 925 -20.53 31.50 4.82
C PRO A 925 -19.98 30.65 3.67
N TYR A 926 -20.82 30.40 2.66
CA TYR A 926 -20.49 29.63 1.48
C TYR A 926 -21.11 30.28 0.23
N ALA A 927 -20.30 30.46 -0.81
CA ALA A 927 -20.78 31.00 -2.09
C ALA A 927 -21.52 29.91 -2.88
N LEU A 928 -22.82 29.75 -2.62
CA LEU A 928 -23.66 28.79 -3.33
C LEU A 928 -23.98 29.33 -4.73
N SER A 929 -23.50 28.63 -5.76
CA SER A 929 -23.80 28.86 -7.18
C SER A 929 -24.68 27.75 -7.73
N THR A 930 -25.26 27.93 -8.91
CA THR A 930 -26.00 26.88 -9.64
C THR A 930 -25.16 25.62 -9.83
N ASP A 931 -23.88 25.79 -10.13
CA ASP A 931 -22.96 24.67 -10.33
C ASP A 931 -22.72 23.88 -9.04
N ASN A 932 -22.58 24.59 -7.90
CA ASN A 932 -22.46 23.98 -6.58
C ASN A 932 -23.75 23.25 -6.17
N LEU A 933 -24.93 23.84 -6.46
CA LEU A 933 -26.23 23.22 -6.23
C LEU A 933 -26.39 21.89 -6.99
N LEU A 934 -26.09 21.89 -8.30
CA LEU A 934 -26.16 20.70 -9.14
C LEU A 934 -25.21 19.59 -8.68
N LYS A 935 -23.97 19.95 -8.32
CA LYS A 935 -22.99 19.00 -7.73
C LYS A 935 -23.51 18.37 -6.44
N MET A 936 -24.03 19.20 -5.52
CA MET A 936 -24.56 18.72 -4.24
C MET A 936 -25.79 17.84 -4.44
N ALA A 937 -26.67 18.17 -5.39
CA ALA A 937 -27.82 17.36 -5.74
C ALA A 937 -27.42 15.97 -6.28
N LEU A 938 -26.36 15.87 -7.07
CA LEU A 938 -25.86 14.57 -7.56
C LEU A 938 -25.24 13.72 -6.47
N ILE A 939 -24.50 14.34 -5.54
CA ILE A 939 -23.99 13.65 -4.35
C ILE A 939 -25.18 13.12 -3.53
N LEU A 940 -26.24 13.93 -3.38
CA LEU A 940 -27.48 13.51 -2.71
C LEU A 940 -28.12 12.31 -3.40
N LEU A 941 -28.23 12.32 -4.73
CA LEU A 941 -28.82 11.23 -5.48
C LEU A 941 -28.03 9.92 -5.32
N ARG A 942 -26.68 9.96 -5.42
CA ARG A 942 -25.83 8.77 -5.17
C ARG A 942 -26.03 8.22 -3.78
N THR A 943 -25.97 9.10 -2.78
CA THR A 943 -26.02 8.69 -1.38
C THR A 943 -27.39 8.12 -1.00
N ARG A 944 -28.49 8.66 -1.56
CA ARG A 944 -29.84 8.09 -1.43
C ARG A 944 -29.94 6.70 -2.04
N ALA A 945 -29.45 6.55 -3.27
CA ALA A 945 -29.41 5.27 -3.98
C ALA A 945 -28.37 4.27 -3.44
N ARG A 946 -27.59 4.63 -2.40
CA ARG A 946 -26.48 3.84 -1.85
C ARG A 946 -25.40 3.49 -2.89
N VAL A 947 -25.21 4.37 -3.87
CA VAL A 947 -24.13 4.28 -4.86
C VAL A 947 -22.90 5.00 -4.28
N PRO A 948 -21.68 4.41 -4.32
CA PRO A 948 -20.46 5.07 -3.85
C PRO A 948 -20.19 6.41 -4.55
N VAL A 949 -19.70 7.39 -3.81
CA VAL A 949 -19.35 8.72 -4.35
C VAL A 949 -17.84 8.90 -4.33
N VAL A 950 -17.23 8.97 -5.52
CA VAL A 950 -15.83 9.36 -5.69
C VAL A 950 -15.79 10.74 -6.36
N LEU A 951 -15.15 11.70 -5.72
CA LEU A 951 -15.01 13.06 -6.25
C LEU A 951 -13.56 13.33 -6.66
N CYS A 952 -13.32 13.61 -7.94
CA CYS A 952 -12.00 13.95 -8.51
C CYS A 952 -11.97 15.44 -8.94
N GLY A 953 -10.90 16.17 -8.61
CA GLY A 953 -10.75 17.60 -8.93
C GLY A 953 -9.57 18.26 -8.20
N GLU A 954 -9.45 19.59 -8.22
CA GLU A 954 -8.39 20.31 -7.50
C GLU A 954 -8.69 20.49 -6.00
N ALA A 955 -7.66 20.64 -5.16
CA ALA A 955 -7.70 20.43 -3.71
C ALA A 955 -8.61 21.40 -2.91
N ALA A 956 -8.71 22.68 -3.29
CA ALA A 956 -9.25 23.70 -2.38
C ALA A 956 -10.79 23.80 -2.33
N ARG A 957 -11.53 23.46 -3.40
CA ARG A 957 -12.98 23.74 -3.49
C ARG A 957 -13.89 22.56 -3.11
N ARG A 958 -13.37 21.33 -3.06
CA ARG A 958 -14.17 20.11 -2.86
C ARG A 958 -14.50 19.84 -1.39
N GLN A 959 -13.52 20.01 -0.51
CA GLN A 959 -13.72 19.87 0.94
C GLN A 959 -14.83 20.81 1.42
N HIS A 960 -14.76 22.10 1.08
CA HIS A 960 -15.79 23.09 1.44
C HIS A 960 -17.19 22.73 0.91
N LEU A 961 -17.28 22.17 -0.30
CA LEU A 961 -18.54 21.71 -0.89
C LEU A 961 -19.12 20.51 -0.12
N VAL A 962 -18.29 19.52 0.23
CA VAL A 962 -18.72 18.32 0.98
C VAL A 962 -19.05 18.66 2.43
N TYR A 963 -18.28 19.53 3.09
CA TYR A 963 -18.60 20.02 4.43
C TYR A 963 -19.94 20.77 4.45
N PHE A 964 -20.13 21.71 3.53
CA PHE A 964 -21.39 22.45 3.42
C PHE A 964 -22.58 21.52 3.12
N TYR A 965 -22.41 20.56 2.21
CA TYR A 965 -23.40 19.51 1.94
C TYR A 965 -23.73 18.70 3.21
N GLY A 966 -22.73 18.30 3.98
CA GLY A 966 -22.90 17.60 5.25
C GLY A 966 -23.76 18.36 6.25
N PHE A 967 -23.55 19.68 6.37
CA PHE A 967 -24.38 20.54 7.23
C PHE A 967 -25.83 20.68 6.73
N CYS A 968 -26.05 20.60 5.42
CA CYS A 968 -27.39 20.70 4.82
C CYS A 968 -28.22 19.40 5.00
N THR A 969 -27.58 18.24 5.10
CA THR A 969 -28.27 16.95 5.23
C THR A 969 -28.48 16.52 6.71
N VAL A 970 -29.51 15.71 6.97
CA VAL A 970 -29.88 15.29 8.35
C VAL A 970 -29.22 13.96 8.76
N LYS A 971 -28.70 13.16 7.82
CA LYS A 971 -28.14 11.83 8.10
C LYS A 971 -26.60 11.87 8.22
N LYS A 972 -26.09 11.82 9.46
CA LYS A 972 -24.67 11.53 9.79
C LYS A 972 -24.12 10.28 9.10
N PHE A 973 -25.00 9.32 8.75
CA PHE A 973 -24.66 8.05 8.07
C PHE A 973 -24.05 8.21 6.66
N SER A 974 -24.21 9.36 6.00
CA SER A 974 -23.88 9.51 4.57
C SER A 974 -22.40 9.77 4.27
N PHE A 975 -21.58 10.07 5.29
CA PHE A 975 -20.17 10.40 5.11
C PHE A 975 -19.29 9.18 4.78
N ASN A 976 -19.64 7.99 5.29
CA ASN A 976 -18.87 6.75 5.03
C ASN A 976 -18.94 6.27 3.57
N LEU A 977 -19.78 6.87 2.72
CA LEU A 977 -19.91 6.55 1.29
C LEU A 977 -19.18 7.53 0.35
N ILE A 978 -18.52 8.58 0.88
CA ILE A 978 -17.88 9.63 0.09
C ILE A 978 -16.35 9.50 0.22
N MET A 979 -15.67 9.26 -0.90
CA MET A 979 -14.21 9.24 -0.98
C MET A 979 -13.70 10.45 -1.79
N LEU A 980 -12.74 11.18 -1.23
CA LEU A 980 -12.08 12.33 -1.86
C LEU A 980 -10.71 11.93 -2.40
N LEU A 981 -10.48 12.01 -3.71
CA LEU A 981 -9.18 11.71 -4.33
C LEU A 981 -8.42 13.00 -4.68
N PHE A 982 -7.16 13.16 -4.27
CA PHE A 982 -6.34 14.32 -4.63
C PHE A 982 -5.46 14.03 -5.85
N LEU A 983 -5.62 14.80 -6.93
CA LEU A 983 -4.65 14.82 -8.03
C LEU A 983 -3.54 15.81 -7.66
N ALA A 984 -2.46 15.32 -7.06
CA ALA A 984 -1.28 16.13 -6.76
C ALA A 984 -0.32 16.11 -7.96
N GLY A 985 -0.45 17.08 -8.86
CA GLY A 985 0.60 17.43 -9.81
C GLY A 985 1.65 18.31 -9.15
N CYS A 986 2.38 17.77 -8.16
CA CYS A 986 3.69 18.26 -7.68
C CYS A 986 4.15 17.39 -6.50
N GLY A 987 5.37 16.87 -6.60
CA GLY A 987 5.99 16.03 -5.58
C GLY A 987 6.16 16.77 -4.25
N LYS A 988 5.25 16.47 -3.30
CA LYS A 988 5.44 16.40 -1.84
C LYS A 988 4.04 16.29 -1.24
N VAL A 989 3.64 15.08 -0.86
CA VAL A 989 2.44 14.84 -0.07
C VAL A 989 2.90 14.61 1.37
N SER A 990 2.56 15.54 2.27
CA SER A 990 2.47 15.24 3.70
C SER A 990 1.20 14.43 3.91
N ARG A 991 1.32 13.31 4.62
CA ARG A 991 0.17 12.52 5.11
C ARG A 991 -0.45 13.29 6.28
N ASP A 992 -1.71 13.72 6.11
CA ASP A 992 -2.69 13.97 7.17
C ASP A 992 -4.08 13.65 6.63
#